data_AF-A0A3G5T3T9-F1
#
_entry.id   AF-A0A3G5T3T9-F1
#
_cell.length_a   1.000
_cell.length_b   1.000
_cell.length_c   1.000
_cell.angle_alpha   90.00
_cell.angle_beta   90.00
_cell.angle_gamma   90.00
#
_symmetry.space_group_name_H-M   'P 1'
#
loop_
_entity.id
_entity.type
_entity.pdbx_description
1 polymer ?
#
loop_
_entity_poly.entity_id
_entity_poly.type
_entity_poly.pdbx_seq_one_letter_code
_entity_poly.pdbx_strand_id
1 'polypeptide(L)'
;MDQSGQTLTIARAHAVAYRTTQESPGKSKSVSKGNFLVKLEGTGPDGEQVVGLGEAQPRGAETGDRGRISWEFLLACAQMLEGRPLPLADPSSALTAVRELMVEFEGVASTYAPQPGRARSIRKTVRGWARQVARRAGRIDDPRPLRGTLAGLEAALLDVVARGLQLSVAELLGVQAAKVPVAAPWRTNGGIAEHMMLIKEASNSEAASNDEPLWIDLAGALTPPEAMQFVHAVADAVRARELPRQIVLEQPVRSRHRHQLPQLQRKADTLATRSNRSGVDIRIMAGTSVWSRQGLERLVTRGGCGALDIRPAVVGGLLTSIELAQDALAANPDIRIYLSQLEGGTEVSAAALRNLAVAMPRVDGVMIDDDTTEVTEPEGPGFGAGMPYETMVDQITDITSFPPEPTVDEPGMTPNVYDEVPFLQPLGPNGTKGHLLEREALALGLSTTRYSKGAFVAMDGVHDPLPFKWSRSPLSSAVSLALCTHKEATRMRLARAGVPVPKGRTFAHGDYASARNFAERIGYPVVVKPAMGVRGIGVVANIQSEDELDRAFQYLEDSKLGSQDFIVEQHVTGRDYRIVVVGDEVIAAILREPASVVGNGQHSVAELMVRKNLVRRLNPHLWGRPIKYDDAARYQLERAGMTLDSVPPVGQRVLLSSSCSLSQGGDSIDVLDELHPSIKEACVDAVKAVPGLAFCGVDFLLEDHTKPVDTQQAGICELNAHAAIGNCEYPLYGQPREVARTLMQACVEHFDLVTREERAERLALQLTVRGRVTGVGYRAWMKRRAETFGLTGWVRNINERTVEVVLVGPTAAASALAAGAVLGSKNALPTSVTTTHIEPPDLDGFEIVEHAPQELIHVG
;
A
#
# COMPACT_ATOMS: atom_id res chain seq x y z
N MET A 1 -6.51 -16.96 50.85
CA MET A 1 -7.13 -16.59 49.57
C MET A 1 -6.87 -17.74 48.63
N ASP A 2 -7.93 -18.32 48.10
CA ASP A 2 -7.91 -19.48 47.23
C ASP A 2 -7.24 -19.09 45.90
N GLN A 3 -6.12 -19.75 45.55
CA GLN A 3 -5.38 -19.50 44.30
C GLN A 3 -5.93 -20.30 43.12
N SER A 4 -7.10 -20.94 43.27
CA SER A 4 -7.78 -21.60 42.17
C SER A 4 -8.45 -20.56 41.25
N GLY A 5 -7.87 -20.36 40.05
CA GLY A 5 -8.64 -19.91 38.88
C GLY A 5 -8.42 -18.49 38.34
N GLN A 6 -7.23 -17.89 38.46
CA GLN A 6 -6.93 -16.70 37.64
C GLN A 6 -6.71 -17.12 36.18
N THR A 7 -7.74 -16.95 35.35
CA THR A 7 -7.75 -17.29 33.93
C THR A 7 -8.07 -16.05 33.13
N LEU A 8 -7.30 -15.79 32.07
CA LEU A 8 -7.66 -14.83 31.04
C LEU A 8 -8.35 -15.55 29.89
N THR A 9 -9.50 -15.05 29.47
CA THR A 9 -10.21 -15.59 28.30
C THR A 9 -10.02 -14.66 27.12
N ILE A 10 -9.57 -15.18 25.99
CA ILE A 10 -9.52 -14.41 24.74
C ILE A 10 -10.97 -14.20 24.27
N ALA A 11 -11.49 -13.00 24.45
CA ALA A 11 -12.84 -12.62 24.05
C ALA A 11 -12.93 -12.42 22.52
N ARG A 12 -11.84 -11.93 21.90
CA ARG A 12 -11.79 -11.70 20.45
C ARG A 12 -10.37 -11.80 19.90
N ALA A 13 -10.24 -12.37 18.71
CA ALA A 13 -8.99 -12.37 17.94
C ALA A 13 -9.21 -11.66 16.61
N HIS A 14 -8.38 -10.67 16.29
CA HIS A 14 -8.39 -9.97 15.01
C HIS A 14 -7.13 -10.32 14.22
N ALA A 15 -7.33 -10.67 12.95
CA ALA A 15 -6.28 -10.73 11.94
C ALA A 15 -6.39 -9.48 11.06
N VAL A 16 -5.30 -8.73 10.93
CA VAL A 16 -5.25 -7.48 10.16
C VAL A 16 -4.16 -7.58 9.11
N ALA A 17 -4.52 -7.56 7.83
CA ALA A 17 -3.53 -7.53 6.74
C ALA A 17 -3.21 -6.10 6.35
N TYR A 18 -1.93 -5.74 6.32
CA TYR A 18 -1.48 -4.40 5.96
C TYR A 18 -0.17 -4.44 5.18
N ARG A 19 0.22 -3.27 4.64
CA ARG A 19 1.44 -3.12 3.86
C ARG A 19 2.38 -2.10 4.49
N THR A 20 3.67 -2.43 4.57
CA THR A 20 4.68 -1.45 4.96
C THR A 20 5.39 -0.93 3.72
N THR A 21 5.63 0.38 3.68
CA THR A 21 6.41 1.05 2.62
C THR A 21 7.69 1.59 3.23
N GLN A 22 8.84 1.09 2.78
CA GLN A 22 10.13 1.71 3.09
C GLN A 22 10.62 2.50 1.88
N GLU A 23 11.06 3.74 2.14
CA GLU A 23 11.86 4.51 1.20
C GLU A 23 13.27 3.94 1.19
N SER A 24 13.76 3.52 0.03
CA SER A 24 15.17 3.14 -0.13
C SER A 24 15.92 4.32 -0.75
N PRO A 25 16.99 4.85 -0.09
CA PRO A 25 17.84 5.86 -0.69
C PRO A 25 18.33 5.41 -2.07
N GLY A 26 18.09 6.22 -3.11
CA GLY A 26 18.60 5.96 -4.46
C GLY A 26 17.79 5.02 -5.36
N LYS A 27 16.65 4.46 -4.93
CA LYS A 27 15.75 3.67 -5.80
C LYS A 27 14.45 4.41 -6.09
N SER A 28 14.08 4.57 -7.36
CA SER A 28 12.85 5.29 -7.77
C SER A 28 11.53 4.57 -7.46
N LYS A 29 11.56 3.42 -6.79
CA LYS A 29 10.35 2.65 -6.39
C LYS A 29 10.53 2.08 -4.99
N SER A 30 9.68 2.53 -4.06
CA SER A 30 9.51 1.89 -2.75
C SER A 30 9.05 0.45 -2.92
N VAL A 31 9.63 -0.47 -2.15
CA VAL A 31 9.22 -1.87 -2.14
C VAL A 31 8.23 -2.04 -0.99
N SER A 32 6.97 -2.26 -1.33
CA SER A 32 5.95 -2.56 -0.32
C SER A 32 6.04 -4.03 0.11
N LYS A 33 6.05 -4.29 1.41
CA LYS A 33 6.00 -5.64 2.00
C LYS A 33 4.62 -5.85 2.65
N GLY A 34 4.06 -7.04 2.53
CA GLY A 34 2.82 -7.40 3.22
C GLY A 34 3.14 -8.02 4.58
N ASN A 35 2.48 -7.54 5.62
CA ASN A 35 2.54 -8.08 6.98
C ASN A 35 1.12 -8.38 7.48
N PHE A 36 1.03 -9.15 8.56
CA PHE A 36 -0.21 -9.30 9.30
C PHE A 36 0.00 -8.87 10.75
N LEU A 37 -0.97 -8.20 11.33
CA LEU A 37 -1.03 -7.93 12.76
C LEU A 37 -2.08 -8.86 13.37
N VAL A 38 -1.77 -9.41 14.53
CA VAL A 38 -2.67 -10.19 15.38
C VAL A 38 -2.97 -9.33 16.60
N LYS A 39 -4.24 -9.00 16.82
CA LYS A 39 -4.74 -8.30 18.01
C LYS A 39 -5.63 -9.27 18.79
N LEU A 40 -5.29 -9.52 20.05
CA LEU A 40 -6.06 -10.38 20.95
C LEU A 40 -6.67 -9.53 22.05
N GLU A 41 -7.99 -9.46 22.10
CA GLU A 41 -8.73 -8.82 23.19
C GLU A 41 -9.04 -9.89 24.23
N GLY A 42 -8.45 -9.76 25.42
CA GLY A 42 -8.60 -10.66 26.54
C GLY A 42 -9.40 -10.01 27.67
N THR A 43 -10.20 -10.82 28.37
CA THR A 43 -10.81 -10.46 29.65
C THR A 43 -10.13 -11.26 30.75
N GLY A 44 -9.51 -10.56 31.70
CA GLY A 44 -8.85 -11.20 32.83
C GLY A 44 -9.82 -11.57 33.97
N PRO A 45 -9.29 -12.12 35.07
CA PRO A 45 -10.09 -12.71 36.14
C PRO A 45 -11.02 -11.72 36.85
N ASP A 46 -10.61 -10.45 36.93
CA ASP A 46 -11.34 -9.37 37.60
C ASP A 46 -12.21 -8.56 36.61
N GLY A 47 -12.34 -9.04 35.37
CA GLY A 47 -13.09 -8.40 34.29
C GLY A 47 -12.32 -7.30 33.55
N GLU A 48 -11.04 -7.10 33.89
CA GLU A 48 -10.16 -6.16 33.22
C GLU A 48 -9.95 -6.54 31.75
N GLN A 49 -9.98 -5.54 30.88
CA GLN A 49 -9.75 -5.72 29.45
C GLN A 49 -8.28 -5.49 29.14
N VAL A 50 -7.66 -6.46 28.46
CA VAL A 50 -6.27 -6.36 28.00
C VAL A 50 -6.19 -6.64 26.51
N VAL A 51 -5.22 -6.01 25.83
CA VAL A 51 -5.00 -6.17 24.40
C VAL A 51 -3.57 -6.63 24.16
N GLY A 52 -3.40 -7.84 23.61
CA GLY A 52 -2.11 -8.34 23.16
C GLY A 52 -1.91 -8.15 21.66
N LEU A 53 -0.70 -7.79 21.26
CA LEU A 53 -0.32 -7.51 19.88
C LEU A 53 0.84 -8.38 19.43
N GLY A 54 0.77 -8.83 18.17
CA GLY A 54 1.87 -9.54 17.54
C GLY A 54 1.92 -9.27 16.05
N GLU A 55 3.13 -9.12 15.52
CA GLU A 55 3.34 -8.85 14.10
C GLU A 55 3.92 -10.06 13.37
N ALA A 56 3.19 -10.54 12.37
CA ALA A 56 3.62 -11.56 11.45
C ALA A 56 4.28 -10.95 10.20
N GLN A 57 5.47 -11.46 9.87
CA GLN A 57 6.29 -10.99 8.74
C GLN A 57 6.47 -12.10 7.69
N PRO A 58 5.45 -12.40 6.86
CA PRO A 58 5.53 -13.45 5.86
C PRO A 58 6.52 -13.09 4.75
N ARG A 59 7.65 -13.82 4.67
CA ARG A 59 8.66 -13.68 3.61
C ARG A 59 8.98 -15.06 3.03
N GLY A 60 8.39 -15.41 1.88
CA GLY A 60 8.42 -16.80 1.42
C GLY A 60 9.80 -17.44 1.19
N ALA A 61 10.84 -16.66 0.91
CA ALA A 61 12.21 -17.17 0.79
C ALA A 61 12.89 -17.42 2.15
N GLU A 62 12.46 -16.74 3.21
CA GLU A 62 13.12 -16.70 4.52
C GLU A 62 12.31 -17.45 5.59
N THR A 63 10.99 -17.28 5.59
CA THR A 63 10.07 -17.81 6.61
C THR A 63 9.21 -18.97 6.11
N GLY A 64 9.26 -19.28 4.80
CA GLY A 64 8.45 -20.34 4.20
C GLY A 64 6.97 -19.96 3.97
N ASP A 65 6.61 -18.72 4.24
CA ASP A 65 5.28 -18.14 4.06
C ASP A 65 4.87 -17.94 2.59
N ARG A 66 3.57 -17.87 2.32
CA ARG A 66 3.02 -17.64 0.98
C ARG A 66 1.73 -16.85 1.03
N GLY A 67 1.79 -15.54 0.78
CA GLY A 67 0.64 -14.65 0.55
C GLY A 67 -0.70 -15.15 1.10
N ARG A 68 -1.59 -15.60 0.21
CA ARG A 68 -2.93 -16.10 0.54
C ARG A 68 -2.96 -17.29 1.51
N ILE A 69 -2.02 -18.24 1.38
CA ILE A 69 -1.95 -19.40 2.28
C ILE A 69 -1.61 -18.96 3.71
N SER A 70 -0.67 -18.01 3.85
CA SER A 70 -0.33 -17.47 5.18
C SER A 70 -1.51 -16.73 5.81
N TRP A 71 -2.31 -16.02 5.02
CA TRP A 71 -3.54 -15.38 5.49
C TRP A 71 -4.60 -16.40 5.92
N GLU A 72 -4.89 -17.42 5.09
CA GLU A 72 -5.84 -18.49 5.43
C GLU A 72 -5.42 -19.25 6.69
N PHE A 73 -4.12 -19.52 6.85
CA PHE A 73 -3.56 -20.11 8.07
C PHE A 73 -3.74 -19.22 9.29
N LEU A 74 -3.48 -17.92 9.17
CA LEU A 74 -3.67 -16.96 10.26
C LEU A 74 -5.13 -16.91 10.72
N LEU A 75 -6.07 -16.87 9.78
CA LEU A 75 -7.51 -16.89 10.08
C LEU A 75 -7.92 -18.16 10.83
N ALA A 76 -7.41 -19.33 10.40
CA ALA A 76 -7.67 -20.58 11.09
C ALA A 76 -7.16 -20.57 12.55
N CYS A 77 -5.96 -20.02 12.77
CA CYS A 77 -5.40 -19.90 14.13
C CYS A 77 -6.14 -18.87 14.98
N ALA A 78 -6.50 -17.72 14.41
CA ALA A 78 -7.29 -16.71 15.11
C ALA A 78 -8.66 -17.24 15.55
N GLN A 79 -9.32 -18.03 14.71
CA GLN A 79 -10.57 -18.70 15.06
C GLN A 79 -10.40 -19.69 16.22
N MET A 80 -9.28 -20.42 16.29
CA MET A 80 -9.00 -21.34 17.41
C MET A 80 -8.79 -20.64 18.75
N LEU A 81 -8.44 -19.35 18.73
CA LEU A 81 -8.23 -18.54 19.93
C LEU A 81 -9.54 -17.97 20.50
N GLU A 82 -10.64 -17.99 19.74
CA GLU A 82 -11.93 -17.50 20.19
C GLU A 82 -12.41 -18.23 21.45
N GLY A 83 -12.64 -17.47 22.53
CA GLY A 83 -13.09 -18.01 23.82
C GLY A 83 -12.06 -18.87 24.54
N ARG A 84 -10.79 -18.88 24.10
CA ARG A 84 -9.75 -19.75 24.67
C ARG A 84 -9.34 -19.23 26.06
N PRO A 85 -9.40 -20.07 27.12
CA PRO A 85 -8.86 -19.74 28.42
C PRO A 85 -7.34 -19.92 28.47
N LEU A 86 -6.65 -18.99 29.12
CA LEU A 86 -5.22 -18.97 29.37
C LEU A 86 -4.98 -18.84 30.89
N PRO A 87 -4.28 -19.81 31.52
CA PRO A 87 -3.98 -19.75 32.95
C PRO A 87 -2.99 -18.62 33.26
N LEU A 88 -3.31 -17.84 34.29
CA LEU A 88 -2.48 -16.74 34.81
C LEU A 88 -2.09 -16.96 36.28
N ALA A 89 -2.00 -18.22 36.73
CA ALA A 89 -1.63 -18.52 38.12
C ALA A 89 -0.20 -18.05 38.44
N ASP A 90 0.70 -18.20 37.48
CA ASP A 90 2.09 -17.76 37.54
C ASP A 90 2.70 -17.70 36.11
N PRO A 91 3.85 -17.02 35.92
CA PRO A 91 4.53 -16.93 34.62
C PRO A 91 4.80 -18.28 33.93
N SER A 92 5.12 -19.33 34.70
CA SER A 92 5.45 -20.66 34.15
C SER A 92 4.19 -21.36 33.61
N SER A 93 3.05 -21.21 34.30
CA SER A 93 1.76 -21.71 33.84
C SER A 93 1.32 -21.04 32.54
N ALA A 94 1.47 -19.72 32.43
CA ALA A 94 1.14 -18.95 31.23
C ALA A 94 2.03 -19.36 30.04
N LEU A 95 3.34 -19.45 30.24
CA LEU A 95 4.28 -19.89 29.21
C LEU A 95 4.01 -21.32 28.73
N THR A 96 3.63 -22.23 29.64
CA THR A 96 3.23 -23.59 29.28
C THR A 96 2.02 -23.58 28.34
N ALA A 97 0.99 -22.80 28.66
CA ALA A 97 -0.20 -22.69 27.83
C ALA A 97 0.10 -22.09 26.44
N VAL A 98 0.96 -21.06 26.36
CA VAL A 98 1.41 -20.51 25.07
C VAL A 98 2.15 -21.58 24.25
N ARG A 99 3.04 -22.36 24.86
CA ARG A 99 3.77 -23.45 24.19
C ARG A 99 2.82 -24.53 23.63
N GLU A 100 1.81 -24.92 24.40
CA GLU A 100 0.80 -25.90 23.94
C GLU A 100 0.02 -25.38 22.72
N LEU A 101 -0.41 -24.12 22.74
CA LEU A 101 -1.06 -23.49 21.59
C LEU A 101 -0.15 -23.41 20.36
N MET A 102 1.14 -23.10 20.56
CA MET A 102 2.10 -23.08 19.45
C MET A 102 2.26 -24.47 18.82
N VAL A 103 2.25 -25.54 19.61
CA VAL A 103 2.25 -26.92 19.09
C VAL A 103 0.98 -27.22 18.28
N GLU A 104 -0.19 -26.77 18.73
CA GLU A 104 -1.44 -26.88 17.97
C GLU A 104 -1.33 -26.14 16.62
N PHE A 105 -0.84 -24.90 16.62
CA PHE A 105 -0.66 -24.10 15.41
C PHE A 105 0.35 -24.69 14.43
N GLU A 106 1.42 -25.32 14.92
CA GLU A 106 2.36 -26.05 14.06
C GLU A 106 1.72 -27.27 13.39
N GLY A 107 0.83 -27.97 14.12
CA GLY A 107 0.01 -29.03 13.58
C GLY A 107 -0.87 -28.53 12.42
N VAL A 108 -1.50 -27.36 12.60
CA VAL A 108 -2.30 -26.70 11.54
C VAL A 108 -1.41 -26.27 10.38
N ALA A 109 -0.27 -25.61 10.64
CA ALA A 109 0.66 -25.14 9.61
C ALA A 109 1.15 -26.27 8.70
N SER A 110 1.30 -27.47 9.26
CA SER A 110 1.69 -28.69 8.53
C SER A 110 0.66 -29.12 7.48
N THR A 111 -0.62 -28.78 7.64
CA THR A 111 -1.67 -29.08 6.64
C THR A 111 -1.58 -28.16 5.41
N TYR A 112 -1.01 -26.96 5.58
CA TYR A 112 -0.71 -26.00 4.51
C TYR A 112 0.65 -26.24 3.84
N ALA A 113 1.44 -27.18 4.36
CA ALA A 113 2.69 -27.57 3.73
C ALA A 113 2.42 -28.09 2.30
N PRO A 114 3.29 -27.77 1.31
CA PRO A 114 3.10 -28.24 -0.05
C PRO A 114 3.13 -29.77 -0.09
N GLN A 115 1.97 -30.39 -0.32
CA GLN A 115 1.86 -31.81 -0.63
C GLN A 115 2.77 -32.12 -1.85
N PRO A 116 3.55 -33.22 -1.83
CA PRO A 116 4.30 -33.64 -3.01
C PRO A 116 3.29 -34.04 -4.11
N GLY A 117 3.00 -33.11 -5.01
CA GLY A 117 1.99 -33.31 -6.05
C GLY A 117 2.30 -34.51 -6.96
N ARG A 118 1.26 -35.28 -7.32
CA ARG A 118 1.30 -36.25 -8.44
C ARG A 118 1.79 -35.50 -9.70
N ALA A 119 2.97 -35.88 -10.18
CA ALA A 119 3.68 -35.15 -11.22
C ALA A 119 3.04 -35.35 -12.61
N ARG A 120 2.70 -34.25 -13.29
CA ARG A 120 2.38 -34.23 -14.74
C ARG A 120 3.58 -33.84 -15.63
N SER A 121 4.78 -33.63 -15.07
CA SER A 121 5.97 -33.20 -15.84
C SER A 121 7.28 -33.80 -15.30
N ILE A 122 8.05 -34.44 -16.19
CA ILE A 122 9.34 -35.13 -15.92
C ILE A 122 10.36 -34.21 -15.20
N ARG A 123 10.42 -32.92 -15.52
CA ARG A 123 11.35 -31.96 -14.89
C ARG A 123 11.01 -31.66 -13.42
N LYS A 124 9.73 -31.68 -13.04
CA LYS A 124 9.30 -31.52 -11.63
C LYS A 124 9.57 -32.79 -10.83
N THR A 125 9.49 -33.97 -11.46
CA THR A 125 9.78 -35.27 -10.86
C THR A 125 11.23 -35.36 -10.37
N VAL A 126 12.21 -34.97 -11.21
CA VAL A 126 13.63 -34.98 -10.82
C VAL A 126 13.92 -34.05 -9.65
N ARG A 127 13.28 -32.87 -9.61
CA ARG A 127 13.46 -31.89 -8.54
C ARG A 127 12.79 -32.32 -7.23
N GLY A 128 11.63 -32.99 -7.32
CA GLY A 128 10.96 -33.62 -6.18
C GLY A 128 11.79 -34.76 -5.59
N TRP A 129 12.33 -35.62 -6.45
CA TRP A 129 13.21 -36.72 -6.05
C TRP A 129 14.50 -36.21 -5.41
N ALA A 130 15.15 -35.20 -6.01
CA ALA A 130 16.34 -34.57 -5.45
C ALA A 130 16.08 -33.93 -4.07
N ARG A 131 14.90 -33.30 -3.86
CA ARG A 131 14.51 -32.79 -2.53
C ARG A 131 14.27 -33.92 -1.54
N GLN A 132 13.62 -35.00 -1.96
CA GLN A 132 13.32 -36.14 -1.09
C GLN A 132 14.61 -36.88 -0.68
N VAL A 133 15.56 -37.05 -1.62
CA VAL A 133 16.90 -37.57 -1.36
C VAL A 133 17.70 -36.61 -0.46
N ALA A 134 17.64 -35.31 -0.70
CA ALA A 134 18.28 -34.32 0.16
C ALA A 134 17.70 -34.32 1.59
N ARG A 135 16.38 -34.49 1.76
CA ARG A 135 15.72 -34.63 3.06
C ARG A 135 16.15 -35.91 3.78
N ARG A 136 16.17 -37.05 3.08
CA ARG A 136 16.68 -38.33 3.62
C ARG A 136 18.16 -38.30 3.98
N ALA A 137 18.95 -37.49 3.27
CA ALA A 137 20.35 -37.24 3.59
C ALA A 137 20.57 -36.14 4.63
N GLY A 138 19.51 -35.65 5.30
CA GLY A 138 19.60 -34.61 6.32
C GLY A 138 20.05 -33.23 5.82
N ARG A 139 19.97 -32.97 4.52
CA ARG A 139 20.46 -31.72 3.86
C ARG A 139 19.42 -30.60 3.81
N ILE A 140 18.19 -30.85 4.24
CA ILE A 140 17.10 -29.89 4.32
C ILE A 140 16.62 -29.93 5.77
N ASP A 141 16.54 -28.77 6.42
CA ASP A 141 15.90 -28.63 7.72
C ASP A 141 14.46 -29.13 7.69
N ASP A 142 13.98 -29.67 8.80
CA ASP A 142 12.57 -30.04 8.92
C ASP A 142 11.71 -28.81 8.57
N PRO A 143 10.87 -28.88 7.52
CA PRO A 143 10.15 -27.71 7.07
C PRO A 143 9.08 -27.36 8.10
N ARG A 144 9.41 -26.45 9.02
CA ARG A 144 8.42 -25.66 9.75
C ARG A 144 7.93 -24.58 8.77
N PRO A 145 6.75 -24.74 8.14
CA PRO A 145 6.25 -23.77 7.18
C PRO A 145 5.66 -22.56 7.92
N LEU A 146 5.45 -21.45 7.20
CA LEU A 146 4.71 -20.29 7.72
C LEU A 146 5.29 -19.65 8.99
N ARG A 147 6.61 -19.71 9.20
CA ARG A 147 7.29 -19.27 10.43
C ARG A 147 7.05 -17.81 10.75
N GLY A 148 6.94 -16.96 9.73
CA GLY A 148 6.71 -15.54 9.91
C GLY A 148 5.32 -15.28 10.48
N THR A 149 4.34 -16.12 10.13
CA THR A 149 2.98 -16.06 10.68
C THR A 149 2.91 -16.63 12.09
N LEU A 150 3.57 -17.76 12.34
CA LEU A 150 3.70 -18.35 13.68
C LEU A 150 4.34 -17.38 14.69
N ALA A 151 5.39 -16.67 14.28
CA ALA A 151 6.05 -15.70 15.16
C ALA A 151 5.11 -14.56 15.60
N GLY A 152 4.25 -14.09 14.71
CA GLY A 152 3.25 -13.06 15.06
C GLY A 152 2.17 -13.58 16.00
N LEU A 153 1.71 -14.81 15.82
CA LEU A 153 0.76 -15.47 16.73
C LEU A 153 1.36 -15.67 18.13
N GLU A 154 2.61 -16.16 18.22
CA GLU A 154 3.31 -16.34 19.48
C GLU A 154 3.53 -15.00 20.20
N ALA A 155 3.95 -13.96 19.46
CA ALA A 155 4.14 -12.63 20.01
C ALA A 155 2.84 -12.08 20.62
N ALA A 156 1.70 -12.21 19.94
CA ALA A 156 0.41 -11.75 20.45
C ALA A 156 -0.03 -12.50 21.71
N LEU A 157 0.21 -13.82 21.75
CA LEU A 157 -0.08 -14.65 22.91
C LEU A 157 0.80 -14.29 24.12
N LEU A 158 2.10 -14.06 23.90
CA LEU A 158 3.00 -13.63 24.95
C LEU A 158 2.62 -12.24 25.48
N ASP A 159 2.28 -11.31 24.60
CA ASP A 159 1.86 -9.96 24.99
C ASP A 159 0.56 -9.96 25.80
N VAL A 160 -0.46 -10.73 25.39
CA VAL A 160 -1.75 -10.75 26.10
C VAL A 160 -1.63 -11.36 27.50
N VAL A 161 -0.84 -12.44 27.67
CA VAL A 161 -0.67 -13.07 28.99
C VAL A 161 0.25 -12.27 29.90
N ALA A 162 1.29 -11.62 29.35
CA ALA A 162 2.15 -10.71 30.11
C ALA A 162 1.33 -9.54 30.67
N ARG A 163 0.44 -8.95 29.86
CA ARG A 163 -0.47 -7.89 30.31
C ARG A 163 -1.46 -8.36 31.35
N GLY A 164 -2.02 -9.57 31.20
CA GLY A 164 -2.87 -10.18 32.21
C GLY A 164 -2.15 -10.37 33.56
N LEU A 165 -0.86 -10.66 33.54
CA LEU A 165 -0.02 -10.80 34.73
C LEU A 165 0.56 -9.48 35.25
N GLN A 166 0.31 -8.34 34.57
CA GLN A 166 0.94 -7.05 34.84
C GLN A 166 2.48 -7.10 34.79
N LEU A 167 3.02 -7.92 33.88
CA LEU A 167 4.46 -8.07 33.62
C LEU A 167 4.79 -7.56 32.22
N SER A 168 6.01 -7.09 32.01
CA SER A 168 6.59 -7.01 30.67
C SER A 168 6.77 -8.40 30.08
N VAL A 169 6.86 -8.51 28.75
CA VAL A 169 7.20 -9.80 28.12
C VAL A 169 8.62 -10.23 28.50
N ALA A 170 9.54 -9.28 28.75
CA ALA A 170 10.87 -9.56 29.25
C ALA A 170 10.85 -10.27 30.62
N GLU A 171 10.05 -9.78 31.57
CA GLU A 171 9.86 -10.40 32.90
C GLU A 171 9.19 -11.78 32.78
N LEU A 172 8.16 -11.90 31.93
CA LEU A 172 7.50 -13.17 31.66
C LEU A 172 8.49 -14.22 31.16
N LEU A 173 9.40 -13.84 30.25
CA LEU A 173 10.42 -14.72 29.67
C LEU A 173 11.64 -14.93 30.60
N GLY A 174 11.80 -14.07 31.61
CA GLY A 174 12.90 -14.09 32.58
C GLY A 174 14.09 -13.24 32.15
N VAL A 175 14.20 -12.03 32.70
CA VAL A 175 15.29 -11.07 32.42
C VAL A 175 16.67 -11.68 32.73
N GLN A 176 17.59 -11.61 31.77
CA GLN A 176 18.96 -12.11 31.86
C GLN A 176 20.01 -10.99 31.82
N ALA A 177 19.66 -9.83 31.26
CA ALA A 177 20.55 -8.69 31.11
C ALA A 177 19.82 -7.37 31.40
N ALA A 178 20.48 -6.46 32.14
CA ALA A 178 19.94 -5.13 32.39
C ALA A 178 20.05 -4.19 31.17
N LYS A 179 21.08 -4.40 30.34
CA LYS A 179 21.42 -3.57 29.18
C LYS A 179 21.98 -4.44 28.05
N VAL A 180 21.54 -4.17 26.83
CA VAL A 180 22.02 -4.82 25.61
C VAL A 180 22.42 -3.74 24.59
N PRO A 181 23.62 -3.79 23.99
CA PRO A 181 24.04 -2.77 23.04
C PRO A 181 23.21 -2.80 21.75
N VAL A 182 22.88 -1.63 21.23
CA VAL A 182 22.29 -1.46 19.90
C VAL A 182 23.41 -1.49 18.88
N ALA A 183 23.23 -2.27 17.81
CA ALA A 183 24.20 -2.38 16.73
C ALA A 183 23.48 -2.38 15.37
N ALA A 184 23.97 -1.54 14.45
CA ALA A 184 23.46 -1.45 13.10
C ALA A 184 24.53 -1.92 12.08
N PRO A 185 24.17 -2.75 11.09
CA PRO A 185 25.13 -3.20 10.09
C PRO A 185 25.42 -2.13 9.05
N TRP A 186 26.70 -2.04 8.66
CA TRP A 186 27.09 -1.43 7.40
C TRP A 186 26.74 -2.38 6.26
N ARG A 187 25.87 -1.96 5.33
CA ARG A 187 25.32 -2.84 4.29
C ARG A 187 25.43 -2.23 2.89
N THR A 188 25.75 -3.08 1.92
CA THR A 188 25.54 -2.79 0.49
C THR A 188 25.01 -4.04 -0.23
N ASN A 189 24.29 -3.84 -1.33
CA ASN A 189 23.77 -4.92 -2.18
C ASN A 189 24.60 -5.11 -3.47
N GLY A 190 25.76 -4.44 -3.55
CA GLY A 190 26.64 -4.44 -4.72
C GLY A 190 27.50 -5.70 -4.86
N GLY A 191 28.41 -5.69 -5.83
CA GLY A 191 29.43 -6.72 -5.98
C GLY A 191 30.61 -6.48 -5.04
N ILE A 192 31.71 -7.19 -5.28
CA ILE A 192 32.91 -7.06 -4.44
C ILE A 192 33.49 -5.63 -4.44
N ALA A 193 33.35 -4.88 -5.54
CA ALA A 193 33.89 -3.53 -5.65
C ALA A 193 33.21 -2.54 -4.68
N GLU A 194 31.88 -2.56 -4.64
CA GLU A 194 31.10 -1.74 -3.71
C GLU A 194 31.35 -2.15 -2.25
N HIS A 195 31.48 -3.44 -1.97
CA HIS A 195 31.85 -3.91 -0.64
C HIS A 195 33.25 -3.43 -0.22
N MET A 196 34.23 -3.41 -1.13
CA MET A 196 35.56 -2.86 -0.83
C MET A 196 35.53 -1.34 -0.56
N MET A 197 34.59 -0.60 -1.17
CA MET A 197 34.37 0.81 -0.82
C MET A 197 33.80 0.95 0.59
N LEU A 198 32.90 0.05 0.99
CA LEU A 198 32.31 0.04 2.32
C LEU A 198 33.35 -0.13 3.44
N ILE A 199 34.45 -0.86 3.20
CA ILE A 199 35.60 -0.90 4.12
C ILE A 199 36.17 0.52 4.33
N LYS A 200 36.39 1.27 3.25
CA LYS A 200 36.95 2.63 3.32
C LYS A 200 36.03 3.61 4.02
N GLU A 201 34.73 3.49 3.79
CA GLU A 201 33.72 4.30 4.46
C GLU A 201 33.70 3.99 5.96
N ALA A 202 33.70 2.71 6.33
CA ALA A 202 33.76 2.28 7.73
C ALA A 202 35.05 2.74 8.42
N SER A 203 36.20 2.77 7.73
CA SER A 203 37.46 3.27 8.28
C SER A 203 37.44 4.76 8.64
N ASN A 204 36.54 5.55 8.04
CA ASN A 204 36.38 6.97 8.33
C ASN A 204 35.30 7.24 9.40
N SER A 205 34.72 6.20 10.00
CA SER A 205 33.64 6.33 10.98
C SER A 205 34.16 6.57 12.40
N GLU A 206 33.29 7.10 13.27
CA GLU A 206 33.58 7.23 14.71
C GLU A 206 33.82 5.87 15.36
N ALA A 207 33.12 4.81 14.93
CA ALA A 207 33.32 3.45 15.43
C ALA A 207 34.75 2.95 15.20
N ALA A 208 35.36 3.28 14.05
CA ALA A 208 36.76 2.96 13.79
C ALA A 208 37.72 3.78 14.67
N SER A 209 37.38 5.04 14.97
CA SER A 209 38.18 5.92 15.83
C SER A 209 38.13 5.51 17.31
N ASN A 210 36.98 5.02 17.77
CA ASN A 210 36.75 4.59 19.16
C ASN A 210 37.05 3.09 19.42
N ASP A 211 37.45 2.35 18.39
CA ASP A 211 37.67 0.89 18.43
C ASP A 211 36.43 0.08 18.83
N GLU A 212 35.24 0.57 18.48
CA GLU A 212 33.95 -0.07 18.77
C GLU A 212 33.69 -1.26 17.84
N PRO A 213 32.93 -2.29 18.28
CA PRO A 213 32.61 -3.44 17.43
C PRO A 213 31.90 -3.05 16.14
N LEU A 214 32.40 -3.52 15.00
CA LEU A 214 31.85 -3.22 13.68
C LEU A 214 31.10 -4.41 13.10
N TRP A 215 29.85 -4.19 12.70
CA TRP A 215 29.05 -5.18 11.97
C TRP A 215 28.94 -4.76 10.50
N ILE A 216 29.35 -5.65 9.59
CA ILE A 216 29.21 -5.51 8.14
C ILE A 216 28.30 -6.62 7.61
N ASP A 217 27.22 -6.26 6.94
CA ASP A 217 26.33 -7.20 6.25
C ASP A 217 26.57 -7.19 4.73
N LEU A 218 27.00 -8.35 4.22
CA LEU A 218 27.35 -8.56 2.81
C LEU A 218 26.16 -9.04 1.96
N ALA A 219 24.96 -9.12 2.56
CA ALA A 219 23.68 -9.42 1.93
C ALA A 219 23.67 -10.72 1.07
N GLY A 220 24.58 -11.66 1.35
CA GLY A 220 24.76 -12.86 0.54
C GLY A 220 25.17 -12.57 -0.90
N ALA A 221 25.82 -11.44 -1.20
CA ALA A 221 26.07 -11.01 -2.58
C ALA A 221 27.21 -11.80 -3.26
N LEU A 222 28.24 -12.17 -2.49
CA LEU A 222 29.53 -12.60 -3.02
C LEU A 222 29.58 -14.10 -3.35
N THR A 223 30.47 -14.44 -4.29
CA THR A 223 30.95 -15.80 -4.50
C THR A 223 31.98 -16.18 -3.42
N PRO A 224 32.26 -17.48 -3.20
CA PRO A 224 33.24 -17.87 -2.19
C PRO A 224 34.65 -17.27 -2.35
N PRO A 225 35.23 -17.16 -3.57
CA PRO A 225 36.51 -16.49 -3.76
C PRO A 225 36.47 -15.00 -3.39
N GLU A 226 35.40 -14.30 -3.79
CA GLU A 226 35.20 -12.87 -3.45
C GLU A 226 35.01 -12.67 -1.94
N ALA A 227 34.24 -13.54 -1.28
CA ALA A 227 34.10 -13.53 0.17
C ALA A 227 35.44 -13.77 0.87
N MET A 228 36.24 -14.72 0.38
CA MET A 228 37.58 -14.96 0.89
C MET A 228 38.47 -13.73 0.72
N GLN A 229 38.44 -13.08 -0.44
CA GLN A 229 39.16 -11.83 -0.71
C GLN A 229 38.72 -10.73 0.26
N PHE A 230 37.43 -10.58 0.50
CA PHE A 230 36.89 -9.60 1.43
C PHE A 230 37.37 -9.82 2.86
N VAL A 231 37.35 -11.06 3.35
CA VAL A 231 37.86 -11.41 4.69
C VAL A 231 39.35 -11.04 4.85
N HIS A 232 40.17 -11.21 3.80
CA HIS A 232 41.57 -10.76 3.85
C HIS A 232 41.68 -9.23 3.91
N ALA A 233 40.92 -8.51 3.08
CA ALA A 233 40.94 -7.05 3.06
C ALA A 233 40.53 -6.47 4.43
N VAL A 234 39.50 -7.03 5.06
CA VAL A 234 39.10 -6.66 6.42
C VAL A 234 40.22 -6.92 7.41
N ALA A 235 40.84 -8.10 7.41
CA ALA A 235 41.93 -8.41 8.31
C ALA A 235 43.16 -7.51 8.12
N ASP A 236 43.48 -7.14 6.88
CA ASP A 236 44.55 -6.20 6.55
C ASP A 236 44.25 -4.79 7.06
N ALA A 237 43.00 -4.32 6.90
CA ALA A 237 42.57 -3.01 7.41
C ALA A 237 42.60 -2.96 8.95
N VAL A 238 42.20 -4.04 9.64
CA VAL A 238 42.34 -4.13 11.11
C VAL A 238 43.80 -4.10 11.54
N ARG A 239 44.68 -4.80 10.82
CA ARG A 239 46.13 -4.79 11.07
C ARG A 239 46.73 -3.40 10.85
N ALA A 240 46.26 -2.69 9.83
CA ALA A 240 46.65 -1.31 9.53
C ALA A 240 46.07 -0.27 10.52
N ARG A 241 45.22 -0.70 11.46
CA ARG A 241 44.47 0.16 12.40
C ARG A 241 43.49 1.12 11.71
N GLU A 242 43.03 0.76 10.52
CA GLU A 242 41.98 1.48 9.80
C GLU A 242 40.58 1.05 10.26
N LEU A 243 40.44 -0.21 10.69
CA LEU A 243 39.20 -0.77 11.25
C LEU A 243 39.38 -1.19 12.72
N PRO A 244 38.27 -1.30 13.48
CA PRO A 244 38.32 -1.70 14.88
C PRO A 244 38.74 -3.16 15.07
N ARG A 245 39.17 -3.51 16.28
CA ARG A 245 39.63 -4.87 16.62
C ARG A 245 38.56 -5.93 16.46
N GLN A 246 37.30 -5.58 16.70
CA GLN A 246 36.18 -6.52 16.70
C GLN A 246 35.31 -6.28 15.47
N ILE A 247 35.22 -7.30 14.60
CA ILE A 247 34.44 -7.22 13.36
C ILE A 247 33.56 -8.45 13.21
N VAL A 248 32.31 -8.21 12.85
CA VAL A 248 31.33 -9.25 12.49
C VAL A 248 30.97 -9.09 11.01
N LEU A 249 31.15 -10.16 10.25
CA LEU A 249 30.85 -10.24 8.82
C LEU A 249 29.64 -11.15 8.60
N GLU A 250 28.49 -10.55 8.34
CA GLU A 250 27.24 -11.27 8.12
C GLU A 250 27.09 -11.74 6.67
N GLN A 251 26.64 -12.99 6.52
CA GLN A 251 26.18 -13.58 5.25
C GLN A 251 27.12 -13.26 4.06
N PRO A 252 28.42 -13.58 4.14
CA PRO A 252 29.38 -13.26 3.09
C PRO A 252 29.06 -13.90 1.73
N VAL A 253 28.33 -15.01 1.70
CA VAL A 253 28.09 -15.79 0.49
C VAL A 253 26.62 -16.06 0.23
N ARG A 254 26.27 -16.21 -1.06
CA ARG A 254 24.92 -16.57 -1.52
C ARG A 254 24.37 -17.83 -0.84
N SER A 255 23.04 -17.95 -0.76
CA SER A 255 22.37 -19.04 -0.04
C SER A 255 22.86 -20.45 -0.39
N ARG A 256 23.18 -20.71 -1.66
CA ARG A 256 23.68 -22.02 -2.13
C ARG A 256 25.09 -22.38 -1.60
N HIS A 257 25.86 -21.39 -1.15
CA HIS A 257 27.24 -21.53 -0.68
C HIS A 257 27.38 -21.41 0.85
N ARG A 258 26.27 -21.25 1.59
CA ARG A 258 26.26 -21.12 3.07
C ARG A 258 26.94 -22.29 3.81
N HIS A 259 27.09 -23.45 3.18
CA HIS A 259 27.88 -24.56 3.71
C HIS A 259 29.37 -24.24 3.91
N GLN A 260 29.88 -23.15 3.33
CA GLN A 260 31.27 -22.72 3.39
C GLN A 260 31.57 -21.69 4.49
N LEU A 261 30.55 -21.22 5.23
CA LEU A 261 30.76 -20.27 6.32
C LEU A 261 31.80 -20.74 7.36
N PRO A 262 31.83 -22.04 7.78
CA PRO A 262 32.87 -22.51 8.70
C PRO A 262 34.30 -22.44 8.13
N GLN A 263 34.45 -22.56 6.81
CA GLN A 263 35.75 -22.39 6.17
C GLN A 263 36.21 -20.94 6.21
N LEU A 264 35.28 -19.99 6.01
CA LEU A 264 35.57 -18.57 6.14
C LEU A 264 35.91 -18.20 7.60
N GLN A 265 35.21 -18.78 8.59
CA GLN A 265 35.53 -18.55 10.01
C GLN A 265 36.95 -19.00 10.34
N ARG A 266 37.33 -20.25 10.01
CA ARG A 266 38.69 -20.75 10.25
C ARG A 266 39.77 -19.87 9.62
N LYS A 267 39.46 -19.29 8.45
CA LYS A 267 40.36 -18.36 7.79
C LYS A 267 40.46 -17.04 8.53
N ALA A 268 39.33 -16.48 8.97
CA ALA A 268 39.29 -15.26 9.78
C ALA A 268 40.11 -15.45 11.07
N ASP A 269 39.95 -16.57 11.78
CA ASP A 269 40.72 -16.89 13.00
C ASP A 269 42.23 -16.94 12.73
N THR A 270 42.63 -17.56 11.62
CA THR A 270 44.03 -17.66 11.19
C THR A 270 44.62 -16.27 10.91
N LEU A 271 43.84 -15.38 10.29
CA LEU A 271 44.27 -14.03 9.96
C LEU A 271 44.33 -13.13 11.21
N ALA A 272 43.34 -13.24 12.10
CA ALA A 272 43.31 -12.52 13.37
C ALA A 272 44.56 -12.81 14.23
N THR A 273 44.93 -14.09 14.33
CA THR A 273 46.14 -14.56 15.05
C THR A 273 47.44 -13.97 14.47
N ARG A 274 47.46 -13.62 13.18
CA ARG A 274 48.64 -13.07 12.48
C ARG A 274 48.69 -11.54 12.48
N SER A 275 47.69 -10.84 13.03
CA SER A 275 47.58 -9.39 12.87
C SER A 275 48.63 -8.57 13.62
N ASN A 276 49.45 -9.19 14.49
CA ASN A 276 50.37 -8.52 15.43
C ASN A 276 49.70 -7.45 16.34
N ARG A 277 48.36 -7.30 16.27
CA ARG A 277 47.54 -6.43 17.11
C ARG A 277 46.80 -7.33 18.10
N SER A 278 47.00 -7.09 19.39
CA SER A 278 46.30 -7.84 20.43
C SER A 278 44.79 -7.56 20.39
N GLY A 279 44.00 -8.60 20.67
CA GLY A 279 42.53 -8.50 20.78
C GLY A 279 41.77 -8.46 19.46
N VAL A 280 42.41 -8.77 18.31
CA VAL A 280 41.71 -8.84 17.02
C VAL A 280 40.78 -10.05 17.00
N ASP A 281 39.50 -9.79 16.71
CA ASP A 281 38.43 -10.77 16.67
C ASP A 281 37.56 -10.55 15.42
N ILE A 282 37.68 -11.45 14.44
CA ILE A 282 36.92 -11.38 13.18
C ILE A 282 35.98 -12.58 13.12
N ARG A 283 34.68 -12.31 13.23
CA ARG A 283 33.63 -13.32 13.31
C ARG A 283 32.82 -13.34 12.02
N ILE A 284 32.69 -14.51 11.42
CA ILE A 284 31.70 -14.77 10.37
C ILE A 284 30.38 -15.07 11.04
N MET A 285 29.34 -14.34 10.63
CA MET A 285 27.99 -14.51 11.15
C MET A 285 27.11 -15.28 10.19
N ALA A 286 26.51 -16.36 10.70
CA ALA A 286 25.40 -17.02 10.05
C ALA A 286 24.13 -16.21 10.32
N GLY A 287 23.53 -15.61 9.29
CA GLY A 287 22.22 -14.94 9.41
C GLY A 287 21.06 -15.91 9.21
N THR A 288 20.10 -15.58 8.34
CA THR A 288 18.86 -16.34 8.03
C THR A 288 19.05 -17.79 7.53
N SER A 289 20.28 -18.28 7.52
CA SER A 289 20.67 -19.65 7.21
C SER A 289 20.45 -20.65 8.33
N VAL A 290 20.39 -20.20 9.58
CA VAL A 290 20.21 -21.05 10.75
C VAL A 290 18.97 -20.57 11.47
N TRP A 291 17.93 -21.40 11.46
CA TRP A 291 16.62 -21.05 12.01
C TRP A 291 15.98 -22.21 12.78
N SER A 292 16.70 -23.33 12.92
CA SER A 292 16.27 -24.50 13.68
C SER A 292 17.47 -25.13 14.36
N ARG A 293 17.21 -25.94 15.40
CA ARG A 293 18.22 -26.77 16.06
C ARG A 293 18.98 -27.65 15.07
N GLN A 294 18.28 -28.30 14.14
CA GLN A 294 18.91 -29.12 13.10
C GLN A 294 19.84 -28.29 12.19
N GLY A 295 19.46 -27.06 11.87
CA GLY A 295 20.28 -26.14 11.10
C GLY A 295 21.57 -25.77 11.81
N LEU A 296 21.46 -25.49 13.12
CA LEU A 296 22.58 -25.20 14.00
C LEU A 296 23.51 -26.41 14.16
N GLU A 297 23.00 -27.59 14.45
CA GLU A 297 23.77 -28.83 14.55
C GLU A 297 24.61 -29.10 13.30
N ARG A 298 24.04 -28.87 12.11
CA ARG A 298 24.78 -29.02 10.85
C ARG A 298 25.86 -27.96 10.66
N LEU A 299 25.64 -26.75 11.16
CA LEU A 299 26.67 -25.70 11.13
C LEU A 299 27.82 -26.08 12.07
N VAL A 300 27.50 -26.49 13.30
CA VAL A 300 28.46 -26.93 14.33
C VAL A 300 29.28 -28.12 13.82
N THR A 301 28.64 -29.14 13.24
CA THR A 301 29.31 -30.34 12.69
C THR A 301 30.34 -30.00 11.61
N ARG A 302 30.20 -28.87 10.92
CA ARG A 302 31.14 -28.40 9.87
C ARG A 302 32.26 -27.48 10.39
N GLY A 303 32.29 -27.25 11.70
CA GLY A 303 33.26 -26.39 12.38
C GLY A 303 32.69 -25.07 12.90
N GLY A 304 31.37 -24.85 12.82
CA GLY A 304 30.71 -23.69 13.41
C GLY A 304 31.00 -22.36 12.72
N CYS A 305 30.48 -21.28 13.30
CA CYS A 305 30.78 -19.89 12.96
C CYS A 305 30.98 -19.10 14.25
N GLY A 306 31.59 -17.93 14.13
CA GLY A 306 31.92 -17.09 15.25
C GLY A 306 30.76 -16.26 15.79
N ALA A 307 29.70 -16.07 14.99
CA ALA A 307 28.51 -15.33 15.36
C ALA A 307 27.23 -15.91 14.70
N LEU A 308 26.08 -15.59 15.28
CA LEU A 308 24.74 -15.98 14.80
C LEU A 308 23.79 -14.78 14.91
N ASP A 309 23.09 -14.46 13.82
CA ASP A 309 21.98 -13.50 13.84
C ASP A 309 20.66 -14.26 13.89
N ILE A 310 19.91 -14.05 14.97
CA ILE A 310 18.63 -14.69 15.26
C ILE A 310 17.50 -13.68 14.96
N ARG A 311 16.61 -14.08 14.05
CA ARG A 311 15.42 -13.29 13.68
C ARG A 311 14.17 -14.04 14.09
N PRO A 312 13.34 -13.52 15.03
CA PRO A 312 12.17 -14.24 15.52
C PRO A 312 11.23 -14.72 14.42
N ALA A 313 10.95 -13.88 13.41
CA ALA A 313 10.11 -14.25 12.27
C ALA A 313 10.71 -15.37 11.39
N VAL A 314 12.04 -15.47 11.29
CA VAL A 314 12.72 -16.52 10.52
C VAL A 314 12.77 -17.83 11.29
N VAL A 315 12.95 -17.78 12.61
CA VAL A 315 12.99 -18.94 13.51
C VAL A 315 11.58 -19.49 13.77
N GLY A 316 10.58 -18.61 13.83
CA GLY A 316 9.18 -18.94 14.04
C GLY A 316 8.62 -18.54 15.41
N GLY A 317 9.33 -17.71 16.19
CA GLY A 317 8.90 -17.30 17.52
C GLY A 317 10.03 -16.73 18.39
N LEU A 318 9.66 -16.01 19.45
CA LEU A 318 10.51 -15.55 20.55
C LEU A 318 10.99 -16.74 21.40
N LEU A 319 10.12 -17.69 21.76
CA LEU A 319 10.50 -18.83 22.61
C LEU A 319 11.52 -19.73 21.89
N THR A 320 11.27 -20.02 20.61
CA THR A 320 12.20 -20.79 19.78
C THR A 320 13.52 -20.02 19.56
N SER A 321 13.50 -18.68 19.59
CA SER A 321 14.72 -17.86 19.50
C SER A 321 15.60 -18.00 20.74
N ILE A 322 15.00 -18.02 21.95
CA ILE A 322 15.72 -18.29 23.21
C ILE A 322 16.35 -19.68 23.17
N GLU A 323 15.59 -20.70 22.78
CA GLU A 323 16.08 -22.08 22.70
C GLU A 323 17.24 -22.22 21.71
N LEU A 324 17.14 -21.58 20.54
CA LEU A 324 18.21 -21.61 19.54
C LEU A 324 19.49 -20.92 20.05
N ALA A 325 19.36 -19.83 20.80
CA ALA A 325 20.49 -19.14 21.40
C ALA A 325 21.15 -19.98 22.50
N GLN A 326 20.35 -20.64 23.35
CA GLN A 326 20.85 -21.56 24.38
C GLN A 326 21.62 -22.73 23.75
N ASP A 327 21.06 -23.35 22.71
CA ASP A 327 21.73 -24.43 21.98
C ASP A 327 23.03 -23.95 21.33
N ALA A 328 23.06 -22.72 20.80
CA ALA A 328 24.25 -22.14 20.18
C ALA A 328 25.36 -21.88 21.21
N LEU A 329 25.01 -21.31 22.37
CA LEU A 329 25.95 -21.05 23.47
C LEU A 329 26.45 -22.36 24.10
N ALA A 330 25.60 -23.38 24.20
CA ALA A 330 25.99 -24.70 24.66
C ALA A 330 26.99 -25.37 23.70
N ALA A 331 26.81 -25.19 22.38
CA ALA A 331 27.71 -25.72 21.37
C ALA A 331 29.03 -24.92 21.25
N ASN A 332 28.98 -23.61 21.47
CA ASN A 332 30.13 -22.72 21.44
C ASN A 332 29.92 -21.55 22.42
N PRO A 333 30.49 -21.59 23.64
CA PRO A 333 30.35 -20.51 24.63
C PRO A 333 30.86 -19.14 24.16
N ASP A 334 31.78 -19.13 23.18
CA ASP A 334 32.36 -17.91 22.60
C ASP A 334 31.58 -17.38 21.41
N ILE A 335 30.47 -18.00 20.99
CA ILE A 335 29.65 -17.50 19.88
C ILE A 335 29.03 -16.15 20.26
N ARG A 336 29.07 -15.19 19.33
CA ARG A 336 28.34 -13.93 19.49
C ARG A 336 26.92 -14.07 18.99
N ILE A 337 25.96 -13.53 19.71
CA ILE A 337 24.54 -13.59 19.36
C ILE A 337 24.06 -12.18 19.01
N TYR A 338 23.51 -12.05 17.80
CA TYR A 338 22.88 -10.82 17.34
C TYR A 338 21.38 -11.05 17.16
N LEU A 339 20.61 -10.00 17.37
CA LEU A 339 19.17 -9.98 17.16
C LEU A 339 18.80 -8.95 16.09
N SER A 340 17.96 -9.36 15.13
CA SER A 340 17.47 -8.46 14.11
C SER A 340 16.05 -8.83 13.65
N GLN A 341 15.44 -7.92 12.88
CA GLN A 341 14.12 -8.12 12.28
C GLN A 341 14.19 -8.19 10.75
N LEU A 342 13.14 -8.73 10.12
CA LEU A 342 13.04 -8.69 8.67
C LEU A 342 12.67 -7.30 8.18
N GLU A 343 13.07 -6.97 6.95
CA GLU A 343 12.69 -5.71 6.32
C GLU A 343 11.18 -5.50 6.34
N GLY A 344 10.76 -4.29 6.70
CA GLY A 344 9.36 -3.88 6.75
C GLY A 344 8.64 -4.26 8.03
N GLY A 345 9.35 -4.55 9.13
CA GLY A 345 8.76 -4.59 10.47
C GLY A 345 8.34 -3.22 10.98
N THR A 346 7.48 -3.18 11.99
CA THR A 346 7.00 -1.93 12.62
C THR A 346 7.44 -1.85 14.08
N GLU A 347 6.92 -0.86 14.82
CA GLU A 347 7.14 -0.70 16.25
C GLU A 347 6.72 -1.93 17.08
N VAL A 348 5.72 -2.70 16.64
CA VAL A 348 5.28 -3.91 17.33
C VAL A 348 6.36 -4.99 17.29
N SER A 349 6.96 -5.25 16.12
CA SER A 349 8.06 -6.21 16.01
C SER A 349 9.35 -5.70 16.68
N ALA A 350 9.59 -4.39 16.65
CA ALA A 350 10.72 -3.77 17.34
C ALA A 350 10.58 -3.89 18.87
N ALA A 351 9.38 -3.67 19.42
CA ALA A 351 9.10 -3.85 20.85
C ALA A 351 9.23 -5.32 21.28
N ALA A 352 8.78 -6.26 20.45
CA ALA A 352 9.02 -7.69 20.68
C ALA A 352 10.52 -8.03 20.69
N LEU A 353 11.30 -7.43 19.79
CA LEU A 353 12.75 -7.62 19.73
C LEU A 353 13.46 -7.04 20.96
N ARG A 354 13.03 -5.87 21.47
CA ARG A 354 13.56 -5.27 22.71
C ARG A 354 13.37 -6.17 23.93
N ASN A 355 12.15 -6.68 24.11
CA ASN A 355 11.84 -7.61 25.20
C ASN A 355 12.67 -8.89 25.11
N LEU A 356 12.78 -9.45 23.89
CA LEU A 356 13.60 -10.64 23.65
C LEU A 356 15.08 -10.40 23.96
N ALA A 357 15.60 -9.21 23.64
CA ALA A 357 17.02 -8.89 23.82
C ALA A 357 17.47 -9.01 25.27
N VAL A 358 16.69 -8.49 26.22
CA VAL A 358 17.02 -8.53 27.65
C VAL A 358 16.68 -9.87 28.33
N ALA A 359 15.75 -10.65 27.76
CA ALA A 359 15.36 -11.97 28.27
C ALA A 359 16.22 -13.13 27.73
N MET A 360 17.02 -12.89 26.69
CA MET A 360 17.92 -13.90 26.14
C MET A 360 19.21 -14.05 26.96
N PRO A 361 19.77 -15.26 27.07
CA PRO A 361 20.93 -15.54 27.94
C PRO A 361 22.18 -14.71 27.62
N ARG A 362 22.36 -14.34 26.34
CA ARG A 362 23.41 -13.43 25.87
C ARG A 362 22.99 -12.82 24.54
N VAL A 363 23.17 -11.51 24.41
CA VAL A 363 23.01 -10.75 23.16
C VAL A 363 24.17 -9.76 23.08
N ASP A 364 24.99 -9.88 22.04
CA ASP A 364 26.16 -9.03 21.78
C ASP A 364 25.79 -7.81 20.91
N GLY A 365 24.59 -7.79 20.31
CA GLY A 365 24.05 -6.63 19.61
C GLY A 365 22.61 -6.85 19.14
N VAL A 366 21.76 -5.84 19.25
CA VAL A 366 20.39 -5.85 18.72
C VAL A 366 20.21 -4.73 17.69
N MET A 367 19.57 -5.05 16.57
CA MET A 367 19.25 -4.11 15.51
C MET A 367 17.84 -3.57 15.72
N ILE A 368 17.74 -2.32 16.14
CA ILE A 368 16.50 -1.55 16.24
C ILE A 368 16.63 -0.27 15.43
N ASP A 369 15.52 0.17 14.84
CA ASP A 369 15.45 1.37 14.01
C ASP A 369 15.12 2.60 14.89
N ASP A 370 16.00 2.91 15.85
CA ASP A 370 15.93 4.14 16.66
C ASP A 370 17.33 4.67 17.02
N ASP A 371 17.39 5.91 17.54
CA ASP A 371 18.64 6.59 17.88
C ASP A 371 19.21 6.14 19.25
N THR A 372 18.71 5.05 19.84
CA THR A 372 19.19 4.59 21.15
C THR A 372 20.47 3.77 21.01
N THR A 373 21.35 3.87 22.00
CA THR A 373 22.63 3.13 22.01
C THR A 373 22.52 1.78 22.74
N GLU A 374 21.51 1.61 23.60
CA GLU A 374 21.30 0.41 24.40
C GLU A 374 19.80 0.15 24.58
N VAL A 375 19.43 -1.14 24.56
CA VAL A 375 18.12 -1.62 24.98
C VAL A 375 18.16 -1.97 26.46
N THR A 376 17.15 -1.53 27.18
CA THR A 376 16.91 -1.87 28.59
C THR A 376 15.56 -2.57 28.73
N GLU A 377 15.31 -3.08 29.93
CA GLU A 377 14.00 -3.64 30.27
C GLU A 377 12.89 -2.61 30.02
N PRO A 378 11.84 -2.95 29.25
CA PRO A 378 10.74 -2.05 28.98
C PRO A 378 9.92 -1.72 30.24
N GLU A 379 9.45 -0.47 30.33
CA GLU A 379 8.54 -0.08 31.40
C GLU A 379 7.09 -0.53 31.10
N GLY A 380 6.46 -1.14 32.09
CA GLY A 380 5.04 -1.49 32.06
C GLY A 380 4.72 -2.84 31.39
N PRO A 381 3.43 -3.20 31.36
CA PRO A 381 3.01 -4.54 30.98
C PRO A 381 3.05 -4.80 29.47
N GLY A 382 3.29 -6.06 29.11
CA GLY A 382 3.36 -6.51 27.72
C GLY A 382 4.65 -6.10 27.02
N PHE A 383 4.57 -5.83 25.72
CA PHE A 383 5.69 -5.32 24.93
C PHE A 383 5.98 -3.83 25.16
N GLY A 384 5.06 -3.08 25.78
CA GLY A 384 5.12 -1.61 25.83
C GLY A 384 4.75 -0.94 24.50
N ALA A 385 4.08 -1.65 23.59
CA ALA A 385 3.60 -1.12 22.31
C ALA A 385 2.07 -1.04 22.25
N GLY A 386 1.55 -0.03 21.56
CA GLY A 386 0.13 0.12 21.23
C GLY A 386 -0.17 -0.31 19.79
N MET A 387 -1.42 -0.12 19.36
CA MET A 387 -1.79 -0.28 17.95
C MET A 387 -1.07 0.79 17.11
N PRO A 388 -0.34 0.42 16.04
CA PRO A 388 0.46 1.36 15.25
C PRO A 388 -0.37 2.17 14.24
N TYR A 389 -1.55 2.65 14.65
CA TYR A 389 -2.51 3.28 13.75
C TYR A 389 -1.94 4.49 13.00
N GLU A 390 -1.06 5.26 13.64
CA GLU A 390 -0.44 6.44 13.02
C GLU A 390 0.25 6.12 11.69
N THR A 391 0.89 4.96 11.60
CA THR A 391 1.63 4.53 10.41
C THR A 391 0.86 3.52 9.54
N MET A 392 -0.22 2.94 10.08
CA MET A 392 -0.88 1.77 9.50
C MET A 392 -2.29 2.04 8.95
N VAL A 393 -3.01 3.08 9.40
CA VAL A 393 -4.45 3.28 9.08
C VAL A 393 -4.78 3.23 7.58
N ASP A 394 -3.95 3.83 6.71
CA ASP A 394 -4.19 3.84 5.26
C ASP A 394 -3.56 2.64 4.53
N GLN A 395 -2.76 1.86 5.23
CA GLN A 395 -2.07 0.68 4.74
C GLN A 395 -2.82 -0.63 5.00
N ILE A 396 -3.82 -0.61 5.90
CA ILE A 396 -4.67 -1.78 6.15
C ILE A 396 -5.46 -2.12 4.89
N THR A 397 -5.36 -3.39 4.51
CA THR A 397 -5.97 -3.96 3.30
C THR A 397 -7.08 -4.95 3.59
N ASP A 398 -7.08 -5.57 4.77
CA ASP A 398 -8.10 -6.54 5.18
C ASP A 398 -8.14 -6.66 6.71
N ILE A 399 -9.33 -6.93 7.27
CA ILE A 399 -9.53 -7.22 8.70
C ILE A 399 -10.57 -8.32 8.84
N THR A 400 -10.25 -9.31 9.66
CA THR A 400 -11.21 -10.33 10.09
C THR A 400 -11.13 -10.50 11.61
N SER A 401 -12.29 -10.50 12.27
CA SER A 401 -12.44 -10.69 13.72
C SER A 401 -13.12 -12.02 14.02
N PHE A 402 -12.73 -12.68 15.12
CA PHE A 402 -13.32 -13.92 15.64
C PHE A 402 -13.69 -13.75 17.14
N PRO A 403 -14.98 -13.80 17.51
CA PRO A 403 -16.13 -13.92 16.61
C PRO A 403 -16.22 -12.71 15.67
N PRO A 404 -16.90 -12.85 14.52
CA PRO A 404 -17.23 -11.71 13.67
C PRO A 404 -17.90 -10.61 14.50
N GLU A 405 -17.48 -9.38 14.29
CA GLU A 405 -18.09 -8.25 14.98
C GLU A 405 -19.57 -8.14 14.59
N PRO A 406 -20.44 -7.83 15.57
CA PRO A 406 -21.83 -7.56 15.26
C PRO A 406 -21.91 -6.40 14.28
N THR A 407 -22.82 -6.50 13.31
CA THR A 407 -23.11 -5.38 12.42
C THR A 407 -23.70 -4.27 13.28
N VAL A 408 -22.96 -3.17 13.40
CA VAL A 408 -23.43 -1.96 14.09
C VAL A 408 -24.18 -1.15 13.04
N ASP A 409 -25.39 -0.67 13.36
CA ASP A 409 -26.06 0.32 12.54
C ASP A 409 -25.17 1.57 12.48
N GLU A 410 -24.50 1.76 11.35
CA GLU A 410 -23.65 2.93 11.16
C GLU A 410 -24.55 4.15 10.93
N PRO A 411 -24.49 5.17 11.81
CA PRO A 411 -25.28 6.38 11.62
C PRO A 411 -24.85 7.09 10.34
N GLY A 412 -25.82 7.43 9.49
CA GLY A 412 -25.59 8.19 8.26
C GLY A 412 -26.02 7.42 7.00
N MET A 413 -25.35 7.71 5.90
CA MET A 413 -25.65 7.12 4.58
C MET A 413 -24.93 5.78 4.42
N THR A 414 -25.60 4.81 3.78
CA THR A 414 -24.98 3.53 3.41
C THR A 414 -24.07 3.73 2.20
N PRO A 415 -22.78 3.34 2.27
CA PRO A 415 -21.87 3.49 1.15
C PRO A 415 -22.15 2.48 0.04
N ASN A 416 -21.98 2.91 -1.21
CA ASN A 416 -22.08 2.06 -2.38
C ASN A 416 -20.88 1.11 -2.51
N VAL A 417 -21.16 -0.11 -2.93
CA VAL A 417 -20.18 -1.15 -3.25
C VAL A 417 -20.32 -1.52 -4.73
N TYR A 418 -19.19 -1.73 -5.42
CA TYR A 418 -19.21 -2.01 -6.86
C TYR A 418 -18.38 -3.24 -7.21
N ASP A 419 -18.97 -4.13 -8.00
CA ASP A 419 -18.33 -5.37 -8.45
C ASP A 419 -17.24 -5.14 -9.51
N GLU A 420 -17.14 -3.91 -10.07
CA GLU A 420 -16.17 -3.56 -11.11
C GLU A 420 -14.74 -3.29 -10.58
N VAL A 421 -14.55 -3.20 -9.26
CA VAL A 421 -13.23 -2.90 -8.66
C VAL A 421 -12.11 -3.85 -9.14
N PRO A 422 -12.30 -5.18 -9.17
CA PRO A 422 -11.26 -6.11 -9.63
C PRO A 422 -10.82 -5.84 -11.08
N PHE A 423 -11.72 -5.29 -11.92
CA PHE A 423 -11.45 -4.98 -13.32
C PHE A 423 -10.74 -3.63 -13.48
N LEU A 424 -11.13 -2.64 -12.68
CA LEU A 424 -10.68 -1.24 -12.81
C LEU A 424 -9.42 -0.91 -12.00
N GLN A 425 -9.21 -1.53 -10.84
CA GLN A 425 -7.97 -1.39 -10.06
C GLN A 425 -6.69 -1.65 -10.89
N PRO A 426 -6.64 -2.67 -11.76
CA PRO A 426 -5.59 -2.90 -12.77
C PRO A 426 -5.16 -1.72 -13.62
N LEU A 427 -6.10 -0.84 -13.96
CA LEU A 427 -5.87 0.34 -14.80
C LEU A 427 -5.24 1.49 -14.01
N GLY A 428 -5.16 1.35 -12.68
CA GLY A 428 -4.64 2.35 -11.76
C GLY A 428 -5.69 3.41 -11.37
N PRO A 429 -5.30 4.40 -10.55
CA PRO A 429 -6.23 5.38 -9.95
C PRO A 429 -6.89 6.35 -10.95
N ASN A 430 -6.45 6.34 -12.21
CA ASN A 430 -7.05 7.10 -13.31
C ASN A 430 -7.79 6.20 -14.31
N GLY A 431 -7.97 4.90 -14.00
CA GLY A 431 -8.66 3.94 -14.85
C GLY A 431 -10.05 4.42 -15.25
N THR A 432 -10.79 5.02 -14.32
CA THR A 432 -12.16 5.53 -14.52
C THR A 432 -12.28 6.79 -15.38
N LYS A 433 -11.18 7.35 -15.91
CA LYS A 433 -11.27 8.60 -16.71
C LYS A 433 -11.54 8.36 -18.19
N GLY A 434 -10.67 7.60 -18.86
CA GLY A 434 -10.76 7.38 -20.30
C GLY A 434 -11.32 6.02 -20.68
N HIS A 435 -11.18 5.01 -19.81
CA HIS A 435 -11.67 3.67 -20.13
C HIS A 435 -13.20 3.58 -20.12
N LEU A 436 -13.89 4.31 -19.25
CA LEU A 436 -15.37 4.29 -19.24
C LEU A 436 -15.95 4.78 -20.57
N LEU A 437 -15.37 5.82 -21.16
CA LEU A 437 -15.76 6.26 -22.51
C LEU A 437 -15.44 5.22 -23.58
N GLU A 438 -14.27 4.59 -23.52
CA GLU A 438 -13.91 3.51 -24.44
C GLU A 438 -14.84 2.29 -24.30
N ARG A 439 -15.27 1.97 -23.08
CA ARG A 439 -16.26 0.91 -22.79
C ARG A 439 -17.57 1.19 -23.50
N GLU A 440 -18.09 2.42 -23.39
CA GLU A 440 -19.35 2.79 -24.04
C GLU A 440 -19.22 2.84 -25.56
N ALA A 441 -18.07 3.29 -26.11
CA ALA A 441 -17.81 3.21 -27.55
C ALA A 441 -17.87 1.75 -28.06
N LEU A 442 -17.16 0.84 -27.40
CA LEU A 442 -17.19 -0.60 -27.73
C LEU A 442 -18.59 -1.19 -27.54
N ALA A 443 -19.32 -0.81 -26.48
CA ALA A 443 -20.67 -1.32 -26.24
C ALA A 443 -21.66 -0.91 -27.35
N LEU A 444 -21.44 0.24 -27.98
CA LEU A 444 -22.20 0.73 -29.14
C LEU A 444 -21.72 0.16 -30.48
N GLY A 445 -20.74 -0.75 -30.48
CA GLY A 445 -20.24 -1.41 -31.68
C GLY A 445 -19.10 -0.70 -32.40
N LEU A 446 -18.59 0.41 -31.85
CA LEU A 446 -17.46 1.13 -32.42
C LEU A 446 -16.16 0.35 -32.19
N SER A 447 -15.26 0.37 -33.16
CA SER A 447 -13.89 -0.11 -32.97
C SER A 447 -13.03 0.97 -32.30
N THR A 448 -12.00 0.56 -31.54
CA THR A 448 -11.12 1.52 -30.86
C THR A 448 -9.65 1.27 -31.16
N THR A 449 -8.82 2.30 -31.05
CA THR A 449 -7.36 2.14 -30.97
C THR A 449 -6.81 2.96 -29.81
N ARG A 450 -6.22 2.27 -28.83
CA ARG A 450 -5.60 2.86 -27.64
C ARG A 450 -4.09 2.96 -27.80
N TYR A 451 -3.54 4.13 -27.53
CA TYR A 451 -2.09 4.42 -27.67
C TYR A 451 -1.38 4.53 -26.32
N SER A 452 -2.12 4.85 -25.25
CA SER A 452 -1.55 5.01 -23.91
C SER A 452 -2.61 4.77 -22.84
N LYS A 453 -2.22 4.91 -21.56
CA LYS A 453 -3.15 4.89 -20.43
C LYS A 453 -4.32 5.87 -20.59
N GLY A 454 -4.08 7.01 -21.24
CA GLY A 454 -5.03 8.10 -21.30
C GLY A 454 -5.60 8.39 -22.67
N ALA A 455 -5.09 7.82 -23.76
CA ALA A 455 -5.49 8.23 -25.11
C ALA A 455 -5.98 7.04 -25.96
N PHE A 456 -7.14 7.22 -26.58
CA PHE A 456 -7.71 6.29 -27.55
C PHE A 456 -8.47 7.04 -28.65
N VAL A 457 -8.72 6.38 -29.77
CA VAL A 457 -9.63 6.82 -30.82
C VAL A 457 -10.79 5.83 -30.95
N ALA A 458 -11.99 6.32 -31.23
CA ALA A 458 -13.17 5.51 -31.58
C ALA A 458 -13.50 5.67 -33.07
N MET A 459 -13.95 4.59 -33.72
CA MET A 459 -14.15 4.51 -35.16
C MET A 459 -15.38 3.64 -35.46
N ASP A 460 -16.26 4.10 -36.35
CA ASP A 460 -17.35 3.31 -36.93
C ASP A 460 -16.98 2.70 -38.30
N GLY A 461 -15.84 3.12 -38.88
CA GLY A 461 -15.38 2.70 -40.21
C GLY A 461 -15.97 3.51 -41.37
N VAL A 462 -16.76 4.54 -41.07
CA VAL A 462 -17.43 5.41 -42.05
C VAL A 462 -16.96 6.86 -41.90
N HIS A 463 -16.94 7.37 -40.67
CA HIS A 463 -16.59 8.74 -40.35
C HIS A 463 -15.14 8.89 -39.87
N ASP A 464 -14.68 10.13 -39.74
CA ASP A 464 -13.36 10.43 -39.22
C ASP A 464 -13.20 9.91 -37.77
N PRO A 465 -12.04 9.29 -37.43
CA PRO A 465 -11.81 8.77 -36.08
C PRO A 465 -11.92 9.85 -35.01
N LEU A 466 -12.66 9.55 -33.94
CA LEU A 466 -12.87 10.47 -32.83
C LEU A 466 -11.80 10.31 -31.74
N PRO A 467 -10.94 11.31 -31.49
CA PRO A 467 -9.88 11.20 -30.49
C PRO A 467 -10.35 11.58 -29.09
N PHE A 468 -9.96 10.77 -28.11
CA PHE A 468 -10.21 10.99 -26.69
C PHE A 468 -8.91 11.02 -25.91
N LYS A 469 -8.83 11.92 -24.92
CA LYS A 469 -7.72 11.97 -23.96
C LYS A 469 -8.24 12.14 -22.54
N TRP A 470 -8.17 11.08 -21.75
CA TRP A 470 -8.86 10.95 -20.48
C TRP A 470 -10.36 11.15 -20.69
N SER A 471 -10.97 12.10 -19.99
CA SER A 471 -12.37 12.49 -20.18
C SER A 471 -12.54 13.67 -21.14
N ARG A 472 -11.50 14.04 -21.91
CA ARG A 472 -11.62 15.03 -22.99
C ARG A 472 -12.23 14.37 -24.22
N SER A 473 -13.31 14.94 -24.71
CA SER A 473 -14.05 14.50 -25.89
C SER A 473 -13.85 15.46 -27.07
N PRO A 474 -14.09 15.00 -28.31
CA PRO A 474 -14.08 15.87 -29.49
C PRO A 474 -15.23 16.89 -29.52
N LEU A 475 -16.24 16.75 -28.64
CA LEU A 475 -17.32 17.73 -28.49
C LEU A 475 -16.83 19.10 -28.02
N SER A 476 -15.65 19.17 -27.37
CA SER A 476 -15.08 20.44 -26.90
C SER A 476 -13.82 20.81 -27.68
N SER A 477 -13.76 22.06 -28.16
CA SER A 477 -12.63 22.55 -28.95
C SER A 477 -11.35 22.71 -28.11
N ALA A 478 -10.17 22.57 -28.73
CA ALA A 478 -8.89 22.82 -28.06
C ALA A 478 -8.78 24.25 -27.49
N VAL A 479 -9.44 25.22 -28.14
CA VAL A 479 -9.50 26.62 -27.70
C VAL A 479 -10.34 26.76 -26.44
N SER A 480 -11.51 26.11 -26.36
CA SER A 480 -12.35 26.11 -25.15
C SER A 480 -11.62 25.49 -23.96
N LEU A 481 -10.88 24.40 -24.20
CA LEU A 481 -10.05 23.73 -23.20
C LEU A 481 -8.97 24.66 -22.66
N ALA A 482 -8.26 25.40 -23.53
CA ALA A 482 -7.25 26.37 -23.12
C ALA A 482 -7.85 27.53 -22.32
N LEU A 483 -9.01 28.05 -22.77
CA LEU A 483 -9.70 29.14 -22.08
C LEU A 483 -10.11 28.75 -20.64
N CYS A 484 -10.63 27.54 -20.44
CA CYS A 484 -11.01 27.03 -19.12
C CYS A 484 -9.81 26.89 -18.16
N THR A 485 -8.57 26.84 -18.64
CA THR A 485 -7.39 26.86 -17.77
C THR A 485 -7.05 28.24 -17.21
N HIS A 486 -7.64 29.31 -17.77
CA HIS A 486 -7.47 30.68 -17.31
C HIS A 486 -8.66 31.12 -16.45
N LYS A 487 -8.48 31.11 -15.13
CA LYS A 487 -9.54 31.41 -14.15
C LYS A 487 -10.18 32.78 -14.37
N GLU A 488 -9.37 33.82 -14.59
CA GLU A 488 -9.87 35.19 -14.77
C GLU A 488 -10.66 35.37 -16.07
N ALA A 489 -10.15 34.83 -17.18
CA ALA A 489 -10.84 34.90 -18.47
C ALA A 489 -12.19 34.15 -18.43
N THR A 490 -12.23 33.02 -17.74
CA THR A 490 -13.45 32.25 -17.50
C THR A 490 -14.42 33.04 -16.63
N ARG A 491 -13.96 33.57 -15.48
CA ARG A 491 -14.78 34.39 -14.56
C ARG A 491 -15.40 35.60 -15.25
N MET A 492 -14.64 36.34 -16.05
CA MET A 492 -15.15 37.50 -16.78
C MET A 492 -16.25 37.15 -17.78
N ARG A 493 -16.18 35.98 -18.42
CA ARG A 493 -17.21 35.49 -19.34
C ARG A 493 -18.47 35.07 -18.60
N LEU A 494 -18.31 34.31 -17.52
CA LEU A 494 -19.42 33.89 -16.66
C LEU A 494 -20.18 35.10 -16.09
N ALA A 495 -19.47 36.11 -15.59
CA ALA A 495 -20.08 37.34 -15.09
C ALA A 495 -20.91 38.07 -16.16
N ARG A 496 -20.47 38.08 -17.43
CA ARG A 496 -21.23 38.69 -18.54
C ARG A 496 -22.48 37.89 -18.92
N ALA A 497 -22.49 36.59 -18.65
CA ALA A 497 -23.64 35.72 -18.86
C ALA A 497 -24.65 35.76 -17.70
N GLY A 498 -24.44 36.58 -16.67
CA GLY A 498 -25.32 36.64 -15.50
C GLY A 498 -25.16 35.48 -14.52
N VAL A 499 -24.14 34.64 -14.72
CA VAL A 499 -23.86 33.49 -13.87
C VAL A 499 -23.16 33.94 -12.58
N PRO A 500 -23.54 33.42 -11.40
CA PRO A 500 -22.93 33.81 -10.13
C PRO A 500 -21.46 33.41 -10.08
N VAL A 501 -20.58 34.39 -9.91
CA VAL A 501 -19.14 34.20 -9.72
C VAL A 501 -18.63 35.08 -8.58
N PRO A 502 -17.60 34.62 -7.83
CA PRO A 502 -16.95 35.45 -6.82
C PRO A 502 -16.43 36.75 -7.42
N LYS A 503 -16.62 37.86 -6.71
CA LYS A 503 -16.02 39.15 -7.07
C LYS A 503 -14.51 39.06 -6.82
N GLY A 504 -13.71 39.09 -7.87
CA GLY A 504 -12.26 38.91 -7.76
C GLY A 504 -11.49 39.52 -8.92
N ARG A 505 -10.17 39.59 -8.76
CA ARG A 505 -9.23 40.09 -9.77
C ARG A 505 -7.86 39.42 -9.62
N THR A 506 -7.14 39.28 -10.73
CA THR A 506 -5.74 38.85 -10.75
C THR A 506 -4.77 40.00 -10.49
N PHE A 507 -3.69 39.72 -9.77
CA PHE A 507 -2.60 40.60 -9.39
C PHE A 507 -1.28 39.98 -9.83
N ALA A 508 -0.34 40.82 -10.25
CA ALA A 508 1.01 40.38 -10.58
C ALA A 508 1.73 39.92 -9.30
N HIS A 509 2.64 38.96 -9.44
CA HIS A 509 3.53 38.59 -8.33
C HIS A 509 4.20 39.83 -7.70
N GLY A 510 4.15 39.94 -6.37
CA GLY A 510 4.68 41.08 -5.62
C GLY A 510 3.76 42.30 -5.49
N ASP A 511 2.62 42.36 -6.20
CA ASP A 511 1.68 43.49 -6.16
C ASP A 511 0.69 43.39 -4.97
N TYR A 512 1.21 43.20 -3.77
CA TYR A 512 0.41 43.01 -2.55
C TYR A 512 -0.34 44.28 -2.13
N ALA A 513 0.25 45.46 -2.35
CA ALA A 513 -0.37 46.73 -1.99
C ALA A 513 -1.68 46.96 -2.76
N SER A 514 -1.69 46.70 -4.06
CA SER A 514 -2.92 46.79 -4.86
C SER A 514 -3.94 45.72 -4.46
N ALA A 515 -3.47 44.53 -4.07
CA ALA A 515 -4.31 43.44 -3.61
C ALA A 515 -5.02 43.77 -2.29
N ARG A 516 -4.34 44.38 -1.32
CA ARG A 516 -4.93 44.87 -0.06
C ARG A 516 -6.02 45.91 -0.31
N ASN A 517 -5.69 46.94 -1.09
CA ASN A 517 -6.65 48.00 -1.45
C ASN A 517 -7.90 47.42 -2.14
N PHE A 518 -7.73 46.35 -2.92
CA PHE A 518 -8.85 45.67 -3.54
C PHE A 518 -9.68 44.87 -2.54
N ALA A 519 -9.03 44.11 -1.64
CA ALA A 519 -9.68 43.35 -0.57
C ALA A 519 -10.54 44.26 0.32
N GLU A 520 -10.00 45.39 0.77
CA GLU A 520 -10.73 46.42 1.52
C GLU A 520 -11.96 46.92 0.79
N ARG A 521 -11.85 47.12 -0.53
CA ARG A 521 -12.97 47.62 -1.35
C ARG A 521 -14.07 46.59 -1.55
N ILE A 522 -13.73 45.30 -1.68
CA ILE A 522 -14.74 44.25 -1.86
C ILE A 522 -15.31 43.73 -0.53
N GLY A 523 -14.61 44.00 0.58
CA GLY A 523 -14.96 43.55 1.93
C GLY A 523 -14.44 42.15 2.24
N TYR A 524 -14.16 41.91 3.52
CA TYR A 524 -13.81 40.60 4.07
C TYR A 524 -15.08 39.77 4.39
N PRO A 525 -15.02 38.42 4.34
CA PRO A 525 -13.82 37.62 4.09
C PRO A 525 -13.42 37.46 2.62
N VAL A 526 -12.12 37.26 2.38
CA VAL A 526 -11.53 37.04 1.04
C VAL A 526 -10.77 35.71 0.95
N VAL A 527 -10.39 35.34 -0.27
CA VAL A 527 -9.57 34.18 -0.61
C VAL A 527 -8.38 34.66 -1.43
N VAL A 528 -7.18 34.14 -1.11
CA VAL A 528 -5.97 34.26 -1.93
C VAL A 528 -5.72 32.92 -2.60
N LYS A 529 -5.51 32.93 -3.92
CA LYS A 529 -5.16 31.72 -4.69
C LYS A 529 -4.22 32.03 -5.86
N PRO A 530 -3.36 31.10 -6.29
CA PRO A 530 -2.60 31.26 -7.51
C PRO A 530 -3.52 31.40 -8.74
N ALA A 531 -3.14 32.29 -9.67
CA ALA A 531 -3.86 32.49 -10.93
C ALA A 531 -3.86 31.20 -11.77
N MET A 532 -2.74 30.48 -11.75
CA MET A 532 -2.55 29.17 -12.37
C MET A 532 -2.11 28.17 -11.29
N GLY A 533 -2.70 26.97 -11.25
CA GLY A 533 -2.36 25.98 -10.24
C GLY A 533 -3.39 24.86 -10.14
N VAL A 534 -3.01 23.77 -9.47
CA VAL A 534 -3.85 22.58 -9.29
C VAL A 534 -3.87 22.14 -7.82
N ARG A 535 -4.94 21.43 -7.42
CA ARG A 535 -5.07 20.77 -6.09
C ARG A 535 -5.00 21.69 -4.87
N GLY A 536 -5.39 22.96 -5.00
CA GLY A 536 -5.46 23.87 -3.85
C GLY A 536 -4.10 24.32 -3.28
N ILE A 537 -2.97 24.02 -3.96
CA ILE A 537 -1.65 24.49 -3.53
C ILE A 537 -1.64 26.03 -3.52
N GLY A 538 -1.23 26.63 -2.40
CA GLY A 538 -1.17 28.08 -2.24
C GLY A 538 -2.54 28.76 -2.08
N VAL A 539 -3.62 28.00 -1.88
CA VAL A 539 -4.95 28.56 -1.63
C VAL A 539 -5.15 28.78 -0.14
N VAL A 540 -5.44 30.02 0.24
CA VAL A 540 -5.81 30.41 1.60
C VAL A 540 -7.18 31.06 1.54
N ALA A 541 -8.16 30.46 2.21
CA ALA A 541 -9.56 30.89 2.18
C ALA A 541 -10.01 31.44 3.53
N ASN A 542 -11.15 32.13 3.52
CA ASN A 542 -11.81 32.69 4.72
C ASN A 542 -10.91 33.66 5.51
N ILE A 543 -10.11 34.46 4.79
CA ILE A 543 -9.25 35.50 5.36
C ILE A 543 -10.15 36.61 5.87
N GLN A 544 -10.08 36.95 7.15
CA GLN A 544 -11.01 37.88 7.83
C GLN A 544 -10.47 39.31 7.95
N SER A 545 -9.17 39.52 7.76
CA SER A 545 -8.52 40.82 7.99
C SER A 545 -7.30 41.04 7.10
N GLU A 546 -6.80 42.28 7.06
CA GLU A 546 -5.54 42.64 6.38
C GLU A 546 -4.34 41.86 6.94
N ASP A 547 -4.25 41.69 8.26
CA ASP A 547 -3.17 40.91 8.90
C ASP A 547 -3.19 39.42 8.52
N GLU A 548 -4.38 38.84 8.34
CA GLU A 548 -4.51 37.47 7.83
C GLU A 548 -4.19 37.40 6.33
N LEU A 549 -4.51 38.46 5.58
CA LEU A 549 -4.20 38.56 4.17
C LEU A 549 -2.69 38.62 3.91
N ASP A 550 -1.95 39.33 4.74
CA ASP A 550 -0.47 39.37 4.67
C ASP A 550 0.16 38.00 4.98
N ARG A 551 -0.36 37.30 5.99
CA ARG A 551 0.06 35.92 6.27
C ARG A 551 -0.27 34.98 5.11
N ALA A 552 -1.40 35.17 4.44
CA ALA A 552 -1.77 34.41 3.26
C ALA A 552 -0.82 34.67 2.07
N PHE A 553 -0.36 35.92 1.89
CA PHE A 553 0.66 36.25 0.89
C PHE A 553 1.99 35.55 1.19
N GLN A 554 2.46 35.59 2.45
CA GLN A 554 3.68 34.89 2.83
C GLN A 554 3.57 33.38 2.58
N TYR A 555 2.44 32.77 2.97
CA TYR A 555 2.20 31.35 2.71
C TYR A 555 2.21 31.01 1.21
N LEU A 556 1.64 31.89 0.37
CA LEU A 556 1.67 31.72 -1.08
C LEU A 556 3.10 31.83 -1.62
N GLU A 557 3.89 32.81 -1.16
CA GLU A 557 5.31 32.98 -1.53
C GLU A 557 6.16 31.76 -1.19
N ASP A 558 5.97 31.20 0.00
CA ASP A 558 6.69 30.02 0.48
C ASP A 558 6.27 28.73 -0.27
N SER A 559 5.12 28.78 -0.96
CA SER A 559 4.63 27.66 -1.76
C SER A 559 5.42 27.49 -3.07
N LYS A 560 5.34 26.30 -3.67
CA LYS A 560 5.94 26.01 -4.98
C LYS A 560 5.36 26.86 -6.14
N LEU A 561 4.34 27.66 -5.88
CA LEU A 561 3.67 28.53 -6.84
C LEU A 561 3.89 30.02 -6.54
N GLY A 562 4.74 30.36 -5.55
CA GLY A 562 4.91 31.73 -5.07
C GLY A 562 5.39 32.74 -6.11
N SER A 563 6.06 32.29 -7.17
CA SER A 563 6.54 33.15 -8.27
C SER A 563 5.48 33.45 -9.34
N GLN A 564 4.23 33.05 -9.14
CA GLN A 564 3.15 33.23 -10.11
C GLN A 564 2.23 34.39 -9.73
N ASP A 565 1.53 34.93 -10.72
CA ASP A 565 0.40 35.82 -10.49
C ASP A 565 -0.64 35.15 -9.58
N PHE A 566 -1.37 35.96 -8.82
CA PHE A 566 -2.34 35.49 -7.83
C PHE A 566 -3.67 36.22 -7.94
N ILE A 567 -4.70 35.65 -7.35
CA ILE A 567 -6.07 36.17 -7.37
C ILE A 567 -6.46 36.46 -5.93
N VAL A 568 -7.03 37.65 -5.72
CA VAL A 568 -7.82 37.96 -4.53
C VAL A 568 -9.28 38.03 -4.94
N GLU A 569 -10.13 37.27 -4.26
CA GLU A 569 -11.57 37.21 -4.51
C GLU A 569 -12.38 37.11 -3.23
N GLN A 570 -13.66 37.47 -3.32
CA GLN A 570 -14.63 37.29 -2.26
C GLN A 570 -14.70 35.82 -1.83
N HIS A 571 -14.68 35.57 -0.52
CA HIS A 571 -14.97 34.24 0.00
C HIS A 571 -16.46 33.94 -0.12
N VAL A 572 -16.78 32.85 -0.82
CA VAL A 572 -18.15 32.31 -0.87
C VAL A 572 -18.27 31.26 0.22
N THR A 573 -19.15 31.51 1.19
CA THR A 573 -19.48 30.52 2.21
C THR A 573 -20.39 29.46 1.62
N GLY A 574 -20.10 28.18 1.88
CA GLY A 574 -20.92 27.09 1.38
C GLY A 574 -20.18 25.76 1.31
N ARG A 575 -20.87 24.78 0.76
CA ARG A 575 -20.40 23.42 0.47
C ARG A 575 -19.91 23.33 -0.96
N ASP A 576 -19.04 22.37 -1.21
CA ASP A 576 -18.37 22.18 -2.49
C ASP A 576 -19.14 21.17 -3.37
N TYR A 577 -19.63 21.63 -4.52
CA TYR A 577 -20.34 20.80 -5.50
C TYR A 577 -19.56 20.69 -6.81
N ARG A 578 -19.55 19.49 -7.38
CA ARG A 578 -19.12 19.21 -8.74
C ARG A 578 -20.34 18.82 -9.56
N ILE A 579 -20.73 19.68 -10.49
CA ILE A 579 -21.91 19.50 -11.35
C ILE A 579 -21.44 19.26 -12.78
N VAL A 580 -21.90 18.20 -13.43
CA VAL A 580 -21.50 17.81 -14.78
C VAL A 580 -22.59 18.18 -15.76
N VAL A 581 -22.19 18.93 -16.79
CA VAL A 581 -23.05 19.37 -17.88
C VAL A 581 -22.57 18.72 -19.18
N VAL A 582 -23.50 18.18 -19.96
CA VAL A 582 -23.29 17.70 -21.32
C VAL A 582 -24.30 18.39 -22.22
N GLY A 583 -23.82 19.14 -23.22
CA GLY A 583 -24.66 19.98 -24.06
C GLY A 583 -25.45 20.98 -23.21
N ASP A 584 -26.76 20.80 -23.20
CA ASP A 584 -27.72 21.70 -22.55
C ASP A 584 -28.32 21.11 -21.26
N GLU A 585 -27.78 20.00 -20.76
CA GLU A 585 -28.34 19.27 -19.63
C GLU A 585 -27.32 19.06 -18.50
N VAL A 586 -27.80 19.19 -17.27
CA VAL A 586 -27.08 18.77 -16.06
C VAL A 586 -27.34 17.29 -15.81
N ILE A 587 -26.33 16.45 -16.00
CA ILE A 587 -26.47 14.99 -15.99
C ILE A 587 -25.93 14.33 -14.72
N ALA A 588 -25.17 15.06 -13.91
CA ALA A 588 -24.72 14.60 -12.60
C ALA A 588 -24.42 15.79 -11.69
N ALA A 589 -24.62 15.61 -10.39
CA ALA A 589 -24.19 16.55 -9.38
C ALA A 589 -23.73 15.78 -8.16
N ILE A 590 -22.49 16.02 -7.73
CA ILE A 590 -21.97 15.45 -6.50
C ILE A 590 -21.62 16.57 -5.52
N LEU A 591 -22.03 16.39 -4.28
CA LEU A 591 -21.50 17.10 -3.14
C LEU A 591 -20.18 16.42 -2.73
N ARG A 592 -19.14 17.23 -2.57
CA ARG A 592 -17.84 16.81 -2.07
C ARG A 592 -17.70 17.23 -0.62
N GLU A 593 -17.53 16.26 0.26
CA GLU A 593 -17.32 16.53 1.67
C GLU A 593 -15.87 16.23 2.09
N PRO A 594 -15.35 16.95 3.10
CA PRO A 594 -14.02 16.69 3.61
C PRO A 594 -13.92 15.29 4.24
N ALA A 595 -12.70 14.77 4.27
CA ALA A 595 -12.39 13.51 4.93
C ALA A 595 -12.89 13.55 6.37
N SER A 596 -13.67 12.55 6.76
CA SER A 596 -14.30 12.49 8.07
C SER A 596 -14.76 11.08 8.41
N VAL A 597 -15.01 10.84 9.68
CA VAL A 597 -15.66 9.64 10.20
C VAL A 597 -16.85 10.02 11.06
N VAL A 598 -17.81 9.12 11.22
CA VAL A 598 -18.98 9.33 12.08
C VAL A 598 -18.91 8.34 13.24
N GLY A 599 -19.00 8.87 14.46
CA GLY A 599 -18.97 8.07 15.67
C GLY A 599 -20.14 7.10 15.74
N ASN A 600 -19.85 5.88 16.20
CA ASN A 600 -20.85 4.87 16.53
C ASN A 600 -20.84 4.53 18.03
N GLY A 601 -20.12 5.31 18.85
CA GLY A 601 -20.02 5.13 20.30
C GLY A 601 -19.26 3.88 20.75
N GLN A 602 -18.72 3.08 19.83
CA GLN A 602 -18.01 1.83 20.13
C GLN A 602 -16.58 1.84 19.62
N HIS A 603 -16.35 2.41 18.43
CA HIS A 603 -15.07 2.36 17.74
C HIS A 603 -14.31 3.67 17.88
N SER A 604 -13.00 3.53 18.01
CA SER A 604 -12.06 4.66 17.99
C SER A 604 -12.04 5.36 16.63
N VAL A 605 -11.54 6.60 16.58
CA VAL A 605 -11.34 7.33 15.32
C VAL A 605 -10.52 6.51 14.34
N ALA A 606 -9.44 5.85 14.79
CA ALA A 606 -8.62 5.00 13.93
C ALA A 606 -9.40 3.82 13.34
N GLU A 607 -10.17 3.10 14.16
CA GLU A 607 -10.98 1.97 13.70
C GLU A 607 -12.06 2.42 12.70
N LEU A 608 -12.69 3.59 12.93
CA LEU A 608 -13.65 4.18 12.00
C LEU A 608 -12.98 4.58 10.67
N MET A 609 -11.77 5.14 10.72
CA MET A 609 -10.99 5.45 9.51
C MET A 609 -10.69 4.19 8.72
N VAL A 610 -10.29 3.11 9.40
CA VAL A 610 -9.99 1.82 8.78
C VAL A 610 -11.22 1.20 8.14
N ARG A 611 -12.35 1.13 8.86
CA ARG A 611 -13.64 0.65 8.32
C ARG A 611 -14.04 1.40 7.06
N LYS A 612 -14.00 2.73 7.11
CA LYS A 612 -14.31 3.58 5.95
C LYS A 612 -13.33 3.37 4.81
N ASN A 613 -12.04 3.19 5.09
CA ASN A 613 -11.03 2.88 4.08
C ASN A 613 -11.26 1.53 3.40
N LEU A 614 -11.66 0.48 4.15
CA LEU A 614 -12.00 -0.83 3.58
C LEU A 614 -13.17 -0.72 2.60
N VAL A 615 -14.21 0.03 2.94
CA VAL A 615 -15.32 0.32 2.03
C VAL A 615 -14.85 1.14 0.81
N ARG A 616 -14.02 2.16 1.00
CA ARG A 616 -13.45 2.96 -0.12
C ARG A 616 -12.63 2.10 -1.08
N ARG A 617 -11.98 1.03 -0.61
CA ARG A 617 -11.28 0.04 -1.45
C ARG A 617 -12.24 -0.72 -2.39
N LEU A 618 -13.51 -0.82 -2.02
CA LEU A 618 -14.57 -1.42 -2.84
C LEU A 618 -15.26 -0.41 -3.79
N ASN A 619 -14.66 0.77 -3.98
CA ASN A 619 -15.13 1.77 -4.92
C ASN A 619 -14.09 2.00 -6.06
N PRO A 620 -14.45 1.85 -7.35
CA PRO A 620 -13.51 1.95 -8.47
C PRO A 620 -12.81 3.30 -8.62
N HIS A 621 -13.40 4.38 -8.08
CA HIS A 621 -12.81 5.71 -8.11
C HIS A 621 -12.01 6.02 -6.85
N LEU A 622 -12.37 5.45 -5.69
CA LEU A 622 -11.79 5.78 -4.39
C LEU A 622 -10.78 4.76 -3.86
N TRP A 623 -10.63 3.57 -4.48
CA TRP A 623 -9.79 2.49 -3.94
C TRP A 623 -8.33 2.85 -3.67
N GLY A 624 -7.79 3.78 -4.45
CA GLY A 624 -6.42 4.29 -4.32
C GLY A 624 -6.33 5.62 -3.58
N ARG A 625 -7.39 6.03 -2.88
CA ARG A 625 -7.54 7.34 -2.22
C ARG A 625 -8.10 7.17 -0.80
N PRO A 626 -7.39 6.44 0.07
CA PRO A 626 -7.80 6.26 1.46
C PRO A 626 -7.76 7.60 2.21
N ILE A 627 -8.51 7.67 3.29
CA ILE A 627 -8.31 8.62 4.38
C ILE A 627 -6.97 8.28 5.03
N LYS A 628 -6.12 9.29 5.19
CA LYS A 628 -4.79 9.15 5.77
C LYS A 628 -4.72 9.85 7.12
N TYR A 629 -3.84 9.37 7.98
CA TYR A 629 -3.41 10.11 9.15
C TYR A 629 -2.17 10.94 8.78
N ASP A 630 -2.39 12.13 8.23
CA ASP A 630 -1.35 13.10 7.88
C ASP A 630 -1.42 14.34 8.78
N ASP A 631 -0.62 15.37 8.49
CA ASP A 631 -0.61 16.61 9.26
C ASP A 631 -1.98 17.29 9.32
N ALA A 632 -2.80 17.15 8.26
CA ALA A 632 -4.13 17.72 8.25
C ALA A 632 -5.05 16.95 9.21
N ALA A 633 -4.99 15.62 9.22
CA ALA A 633 -5.75 14.79 10.16
C ALA A 633 -5.33 15.06 11.62
N ARG A 634 -4.03 15.12 11.90
CA ARG A 634 -3.49 15.48 13.22
C ARG A 634 -4.04 16.81 13.72
N TYR A 635 -3.91 17.85 12.89
CA TYR A 635 -4.40 19.19 13.22
C TYR A 635 -5.92 19.22 13.50
N GLN A 636 -6.72 18.49 12.72
CA GLN A 636 -8.17 18.46 12.94
C GLN A 636 -8.54 17.73 14.24
N LEU A 637 -7.86 16.63 14.57
CA LEU A 637 -8.08 15.91 15.82
C LEU A 637 -7.66 16.73 17.03
N GLU A 638 -6.49 17.37 16.98
CA GLU A 638 -6.02 18.29 18.03
C GLU A 638 -7.04 19.42 18.28
N ARG A 639 -7.54 20.05 17.21
CA ARG A 639 -8.57 21.08 17.30
C ARG A 639 -9.89 20.57 17.89
N ALA A 640 -10.22 19.30 17.66
CA ALA A 640 -11.39 18.65 18.24
C ALA A 640 -11.15 18.14 19.67
N GLY A 641 -9.92 18.25 20.21
CA GLY A 641 -9.55 17.67 21.50
C GLY A 641 -9.61 16.14 21.50
N MET A 642 -9.36 15.51 20.34
CA MET A 642 -9.44 14.07 20.13
C MET A 642 -8.08 13.49 19.71
N THR A 643 -7.94 12.19 19.86
CA THR A 643 -6.82 11.37 19.39
C THR A 643 -7.35 10.25 18.50
N LEU A 644 -6.44 9.48 17.88
CA LEU A 644 -6.81 8.27 17.14
C LEU A 644 -7.55 7.23 17.99
N ASP A 645 -7.24 7.16 19.29
CA ASP A 645 -7.86 6.22 20.25
C ASP A 645 -9.19 6.72 20.83
N SER A 646 -9.56 7.98 20.56
CA SER A 646 -10.82 8.54 21.05
C SER A 646 -12.01 7.83 20.40
N VAL A 647 -13.03 7.45 21.20
CA VAL A 647 -14.28 6.86 20.71
C VAL A 647 -15.35 7.95 20.59
N PRO A 648 -15.72 8.41 19.37
CA PRO A 648 -16.68 9.49 19.24
C PRO A 648 -18.11 8.99 19.51
N PRO A 649 -18.94 9.76 20.25
CA PRO A 649 -20.37 9.54 20.42
C PRO A 649 -21.13 9.23 19.11
N VAL A 650 -22.23 8.48 19.23
CA VAL A 650 -23.09 8.11 18.10
C VAL A 650 -23.53 9.37 17.33
N GLY A 651 -23.30 9.37 16.02
CA GLY A 651 -23.69 10.47 15.12
C GLY A 651 -22.76 11.67 15.12
N GLN A 652 -21.76 11.74 16.02
CA GLN A 652 -20.78 12.82 15.99
C GLN A 652 -19.87 12.66 14.77
N ARG A 653 -19.88 13.66 13.89
CA ARG A 653 -18.93 13.74 12.78
C ARG A 653 -17.59 14.29 13.24
N VAL A 654 -16.52 13.54 13.02
CA VAL A 654 -15.13 13.94 13.27
C VAL A 654 -14.47 14.29 11.94
N LEU A 655 -14.06 15.54 11.77
CA LEU A 655 -13.33 15.99 10.58
C LEU A 655 -11.87 15.56 10.66
N LEU A 656 -11.31 15.14 9.52
CA LEU A 656 -9.92 14.71 9.36
C LEU A 656 -9.20 15.55 8.29
N SER A 657 -9.93 16.45 7.62
CA SER A 657 -9.37 17.46 6.72
C SER A 657 -10.33 18.65 6.65
N SER A 658 -9.81 19.82 6.26
CA SER A 658 -10.62 20.98 5.84
C SER A 658 -10.87 21.01 4.33
N SER A 659 -10.15 20.20 3.56
CA SER A 659 -10.21 20.15 2.10
C SER A 659 -11.30 19.16 1.63
N CYS A 660 -12.16 19.60 0.72
CA CYS A 660 -13.20 18.76 0.08
C CYS A 660 -12.62 17.89 -1.08
N SER A 661 -11.37 17.46 -0.95
CA SER A 661 -10.66 16.71 -1.99
C SER A 661 -10.83 15.21 -1.85
N LEU A 662 -11.45 14.57 -2.84
CA LEU A 662 -11.58 13.11 -2.92
C LEU A 662 -10.22 12.38 -2.90
N SER A 663 -9.15 13.04 -3.38
CA SER A 663 -7.80 12.47 -3.37
C SER A 663 -7.15 12.45 -1.98
N GLN A 664 -7.70 13.20 -1.03
CA GLN A 664 -7.26 13.29 0.36
C GLN A 664 -8.26 12.62 1.31
N GLY A 665 -9.04 11.65 0.82
CA GLY A 665 -10.00 10.92 1.65
C GLY A 665 -11.39 11.55 1.74
N GLY A 666 -11.67 12.64 1.00
CA GLY A 666 -13.01 13.22 0.92
C GLY A 666 -14.05 12.26 0.32
N ASP A 667 -15.32 12.54 0.59
CA ASP A 667 -16.46 11.73 0.16
C ASP A 667 -17.18 12.37 -1.02
N SER A 668 -17.77 11.53 -1.87
CA SER A 668 -18.66 11.95 -2.96
C SER A 668 -20.08 11.48 -2.68
N ILE A 669 -21.02 12.42 -2.63
CA ILE A 669 -22.44 12.17 -2.41
C ILE A 669 -23.20 12.65 -3.63
N ASP A 670 -23.93 11.77 -4.31
CA ASP A 670 -24.81 12.17 -5.41
C ASP A 670 -26.02 12.96 -4.88
N VAL A 671 -26.31 14.07 -5.54
CA VAL A 671 -27.36 15.04 -5.16
C VAL A 671 -28.12 15.61 -6.36
N LEU A 672 -28.03 14.97 -7.54
CA LEU A 672 -28.61 15.50 -8.78
C LEU A 672 -30.13 15.71 -8.71
N ASP A 673 -30.84 14.77 -8.08
CA ASP A 673 -32.30 14.79 -7.99
C ASP A 673 -32.80 15.82 -6.96
N GLU A 674 -31.95 16.19 -5.99
CA GLU A 674 -32.22 17.22 -4.97
C GLU A 674 -31.88 18.64 -5.45
N LEU A 675 -31.10 18.75 -6.54
CA LEU A 675 -30.57 20.01 -7.03
C LEU A 675 -31.69 20.93 -7.57
N HIS A 676 -31.80 22.14 -7.01
CA HIS A 676 -32.80 23.12 -7.41
C HIS A 676 -32.68 23.50 -8.90
N PRO A 677 -33.80 23.67 -9.65
CA PRO A 677 -33.77 23.99 -11.09
C PRO A 677 -32.94 25.21 -11.46
N SER A 678 -33.00 26.30 -10.68
CA SER A 678 -32.21 27.52 -10.95
C SER A 678 -30.69 27.29 -10.91
N ILE A 679 -30.23 26.30 -10.14
CA ILE A 679 -28.81 25.93 -10.09
C ILE A 679 -28.44 25.17 -11.36
N LYS A 680 -29.32 24.28 -11.83
CA LYS A 680 -29.13 23.56 -13.10
C LYS A 680 -29.03 24.54 -14.27
N GLU A 681 -29.94 25.51 -14.34
CA GLU A 681 -29.93 26.59 -15.33
C GLU A 681 -28.62 27.38 -15.30
N ALA A 682 -28.19 27.83 -14.12
CA ALA A 682 -26.93 28.57 -13.97
C ALA A 682 -25.70 27.76 -14.45
N CYS A 683 -25.68 26.44 -14.23
CA CYS A 683 -24.61 25.58 -14.73
C CYS A 683 -24.63 25.44 -16.26
N VAL A 684 -25.81 25.30 -16.87
CA VAL A 684 -25.95 25.26 -18.33
C VAL A 684 -25.52 26.57 -18.96
N ASP A 685 -25.95 27.70 -18.41
CA ASP A 685 -25.55 29.04 -18.87
C ASP A 685 -24.04 29.26 -18.73
N ALA A 686 -23.43 28.73 -17.66
CA ALA A 686 -21.99 28.80 -17.45
C ALA A 686 -21.21 28.08 -18.56
N VAL A 687 -21.69 26.91 -18.98
CA VAL A 687 -21.07 26.15 -20.09
C VAL A 687 -21.27 26.86 -21.42
N LYS A 688 -22.48 27.36 -21.70
CA LYS A 688 -22.80 28.12 -22.92
C LYS A 688 -22.01 29.42 -23.05
N ALA A 689 -21.59 30.03 -21.92
CA ALA A 689 -20.75 31.23 -21.93
C ALA A 689 -19.34 31.02 -22.53
N VAL A 690 -18.91 29.77 -22.69
CA VAL A 690 -17.64 29.37 -23.30
C VAL A 690 -17.90 28.72 -24.68
N PRO A 691 -17.66 29.44 -25.79
CA PRO A 691 -17.91 28.89 -27.12
C PRO A 691 -17.13 27.61 -27.40
N GLY A 692 -17.82 26.60 -27.93
CA GLY A 692 -17.24 25.31 -28.26
C GLY A 692 -16.88 24.45 -27.05
N LEU A 693 -17.44 24.74 -25.87
CA LEU A 693 -17.45 23.86 -24.70
C LEU A 693 -18.79 23.13 -24.63
N ALA A 694 -18.78 21.81 -24.79
CA ALA A 694 -20.00 21.00 -24.78
C ALA A 694 -20.01 19.93 -23.67
N PHE A 695 -18.91 19.79 -22.94
CA PHE A 695 -18.82 18.94 -21.76
C PHE A 695 -17.98 19.64 -20.70
N CYS A 696 -18.52 19.80 -19.50
CA CYS A 696 -17.80 20.47 -18.43
C CYS A 696 -18.24 20.00 -17.05
N GLY A 697 -17.29 19.92 -16.13
CA GLY A 697 -17.57 19.89 -14.70
C GLY A 697 -17.50 21.29 -14.14
N VAL A 698 -18.62 21.80 -13.65
CA VAL A 698 -18.77 23.07 -12.96
C VAL A 698 -18.44 22.84 -11.48
N ASP A 699 -17.44 23.55 -10.95
CA ASP A 699 -17.18 23.61 -9.50
C ASP A 699 -17.96 24.79 -8.91
N PHE A 700 -18.94 24.47 -8.06
CA PHE A 700 -19.91 25.41 -7.53
C PHE A 700 -19.89 25.39 -6.00
N LEU A 701 -19.66 26.54 -5.38
CA LEU A 701 -19.89 26.75 -3.95
C LEU A 701 -21.32 27.23 -3.72
N LEU A 702 -22.07 26.53 -2.87
CA LEU A 702 -23.46 26.80 -2.53
C LEU A 702 -23.69 26.52 -1.05
N GLU A 703 -24.48 27.34 -0.36
CA GLU A 703 -24.88 27.05 1.02
C GLU A 703 -25.80 25.82 1.08
N ASP A 704 -26.73 25.72 0.14
CA ASP A 704 -27.76 24.68 0.08
C ASP A 704 -28.26 24.43 -1.35
N HIS A 705 -27.87 23.29 -1.91
CA HIS A 705 -28.27 22.86 -3.25
C HIS A 705 -29.78 22.67 -3.48
N THR A 706 -30.61 22.67 -2.43
CA THR A 706 -32.07 22.53 -2.55
C THR A 706 -32.79 23.87 -2.72
N LYS A 707 -32.09 24.99 -2.51
CA LYS A 707 -32.64 26.35 -2.55
C LYS A 707 -32.34 27.07 -3.87
N PRO A 708 -33.14 28.08 -4.26
CA PRO A 708 -32.83 28.94 -5.39
C PRO A 708 -31.46 29.61 -5.28
N VAL A 709 -30.78 29.77 -6.42
CA VAL A 709 -29.41 30.28 -6.51
C VAL A 709 -29.28 31.75 -6.08
N ASP A 710 -30.35 32.54 -6.24
CA ASP A 710 -30.45 33.96 -5.93
C ASP A 710 -30.82 34.25 -4.46
N THR A 711 -31.24 33.22 -3.72
CA THR A 711 -31.63 33.33 -2.30
C THR A 711 -30.52 32.96 -1.30
N GLN A 712 -29.34 32.62 -1.80
CA GLN A 712 -28.22 32.10 -1.01
C GLN A 712 -26.88 32.67 -1.50
N GLN A 713 -25.81 32.51 -0.71
CA GLN A 713 -24.48 32.71 -1.26
C GLN A 713 -24.14 31.59 -2.26
N ALA A 714 -23.77 32.00 -3.46
CA ALA A 714 -23.49 31.09 -4.57
C ALA A 714 -22.33 31.64 -5.41
N GLY A 715 -21.41 30.78 -5.83
CA GLY A 715 -20.38 31.15 -6.78
C GLY A 715 -19.76 29.98 -7.52
N ILE A 716 -19.71 30.06 -8.85
CA ILE A 716 -18.95 29.13 -9.69
C ILE A 716 -17.47 29.52 -9.62
N CYS A 717 -16.66 28.60 -9.09
CA CYS A 717 -15.23 28.81 -8.87
C CYS A 717 -14.38 28.42 -10.08
N GLU A 718 -14.77 27.38 -10.81
CA GLU A 718 -13.99 26.82 -11.91
C GLU A 718 -14.88 26.07 -12.91
N LEU A 719 -14.52 26.16 -14.20
CA LEU A 719 -15.03 25.28 -15.26
C LEU A 719 -13.96 24.25 -15.66
N ASN A 720 -14.24 22.98 -15.39
CA ASN A 720 -13.34 21.87 -15.68
C ASN A 720 -13.78 21.11 -16.93
N ALA A 721 -13.25 21.51 -18.09
CA ALA A 721 -13.49 20.87 -19.39
C ALA A 721 -12.84 19.46 -19.56
N HIS A 722 -12.32 18.88 -18.47
CA HIS A 722 -11.79 17.52 -18.41
C HIS A 722 -12.22 16.82 -17.12
N ALA A 723 -13.46 17.08 -16.69
CA ALA A 723 -14.02 16.62 -15.43
C ALA A 723 -13.83 15.11 -15.21
N ALA A 724 -13.53 14.74 -13.98
CA ALA A 724 -13.24 13.36 -13.61
C ALA A 724 -14.52 12.55 -13.45
N ILE A 725 -15.14 12.12 -14.56
CA ILE A 725 -16.46 11.46 -14.60
C ILE A 725 -16.65 10.29 -13.62
N GLY A 726 -15.57 9.58 -13.27
CA GLY A 726 -15.64 8.45 -12.34
C GLY A 726 -16.11 8.80 -10.93
N ASN A 727 -16.06 10.07 -10.48
CA ASN A 727 -16.63 10.45 -9.18
C ASN A 727 -18.16 10.51 -9.19
N CYS A 728 -18.78 10.66 -10.38
CA CYS A 728 -20.22 10.68 -10.59
C CYS A 728 -20.75 9.29 -10.96
N GLU A 729 -19.96 8.46 -11.66
CA GLU A 729 -20.34 7.06 -11.91
C GLU A 729 -20.19 6.18 -10.68
N TYR A 730 -19.26 6.52 -9.79
CA TYR A 730 -18.97 5.75 -8.58
C TYR A 730 -19.00 6.64 -7.33
N PRO A 731 -20.13 7.32 -7.02
CA PRO A 731 -20.22 8.09 -5.79
C PRO A 731 -20.10 7.16 -4.58
N LEU A 732 -19.57 7.66 -3.46
CA LEU A 732 -19.55 6.89 -2.22
C LEU A 732 -20.97 6.69 -1.69
N TYR A 733 -21.82 7.72 -1.81
CA TYR A 733 -23.20 7.69 -1.35
C TYR A 733 -24.15 8.23 -2.43
N GLY A 734 -25.41 7.77 -2.45
CA GLY A 734 -26.42 8.20 -3.43
C GLY A 734 -26.40 7.38 -4.72
N GLN A 735 -27.04 7.87 -5.79
CA GLN A 735 -27.21 7.09 -7.03
C GLN A 735 -26.02 7.25 -8.00
N PRO A 736 -25.43 6.15 -8.51
CA PRO A 736 -24.52 6.18 -9.64
C PRO A 736 -25.13 6.88 -10.88
N ARG A 737 -24.38 7.79 -11.53
CA ARG A 737 -24.83 8.50 -12.74
C ARG A 737 -24.05 8.03 -13.97
N GLU A 738 -24.74 7.72 -15.07
CA GLU A 738 -24.15 7.13 -16.29
C GLU A 738 -23.44 8.13 -17.21
N VAL A 739 -22.52 8.92 -16.65
CA VAL A 739 -21.90 10.07 -17.33
C VAL A 739 -21.16 9.70 -18.61
N ALA A 740 -20.40 8.59 -18.64
CA ALA A 740 -19.70 8.17 -19.85
C ALA A 740 -20.66 7.76 -20.97
N ARG A 741 -21.81 7.16 -20.63
CA ARG A 741 -22.81 6.74 -21.61
C ARG A 741 -23.43 7.96 -22.26
N THR A 742 -23.92 8.91 -21.46
CA THR A 742 -24.52 10.15 -21.99
C THR A 742 -23.51 10.95 -22.81
N LEU A 743 -22.25 11.05 -22.37
CA LEU A 743 -21.22 11.74 -23.13
C LEU A 743 -20.88 11.05 -24.45
N MET A 744 -20.88 9.71 -24.50
CA MET A 744 -20.65 8.97 -25.74
C MET A 744 -21.85 9.09 -26.70
N GLN A 745 -23.08 9.02 -26.19
CA GLN A 745 -24.30 9.25 -26.97
C GLN A 745 -24.31 10.65 -27.61
N ALA A 746 -23.95 11.68 -26.85
CA ALA A 746 -23.80 13.03 -27.40
C ALA A 746 -22.75 13.11 -28.51
N CYS A 747 -21.67 12.30 -28.44
CA CYS A 747 -20.70 12.20 -29.55
C CYS A 747 -21.31 11.51 -30.77
N VAL A 748 -22.05 10.40 -30.56
CA VAL A 748 -22.72 9.67 -31.64
C VAL A 748 -23.68 10.59 -32.40
N GLU A 749 -24.52 11.33 -31.68
CA GLU A 749 -25.48 12.26 -32.26
C GLU A 749 -24.80 13.45 -32.95
N HIS A 750 -23.77 14.05 -32.34
CA HIS A 750 -23.12 15.23 -32.91
C HIS A 750 -22.30 14.94 -34.16
N PHE A 751 -21.73 13.74 -34.26
CA PHE A 751 -20.87 13.32 -35.37
C PHE A 751 -21.55 12.31 -36.31
N ASP A 752 -22.86 12.08 -36.15
CA ASP A 752 -23.67 11.17 -36.95
C ASP A 752 -23.06 9.75 -37.08
N LEU A 753 -22.47 9.23 -36.00
CA LEU A 753 -21.73 7.96 -36.04
C LEU A 753 -22.66 6.77 -36.30
N VAL A 754 -22.15 5.79 -37.05
CA VAL A 754 -22.85 4.52 -37.25
C VAL A 754 -22.62 3.59 -36.07
N THR A 755 -23.66 3.36 -35.26
CA THR A 755 -23.63 2.48 -34.09
C THR A 755 -24.64 1.35 -34.19
N ARG A 756 -24.53 0.39 -33.26
CA ARG A 756 -25.61 -0.56 -32.99
C ARG A 756 -26.83 0.17 -32.41
N GLU A 757 -28.02 -0.38 -32.67
CA GLU A 757 -29.27 0.12 -32.09
C GLU A 757 -29.28 -0.03 -30.56
N GLU A 758 -28.82 -1.18 -30.07
CA GLU A 758 -28.76 -1.48 -28.64
C GLU A 758 -27.32 -1.61 -28.14
N ARG A 759 -27.12 -1.12 -26.91
CA ARG A 759 -25.87 -1.27 -26.17
C ARG A 759 -25.64 -2.74 -25.82
N ALA A 760 -24.46 -3.26 -26.14
CA ALA A 760 -24.11 -4.64 -25.82
C ALA A 760 -23.73 -4.82 -24.34
N GLU A 761 -24.36 -5.79 -23.66
CA GLU A 761 -23.98 -6.22 -22.30
C GLU A 761 -22.84 -7.25 -22.27
N ARG A 762 -22.54 -7.85 -23.42
CA ARG A 762 -21.44 -8.79 -23.64
C ARG A 762 -20.68 -8.41 -24.90
N LEU A 763 -19.37 -8.52 -24.85
CA LEU A 763 -18.48 -8.22 -25.98
C LEU A 763 -17.72 -9.46 -26.43
N ALA A 764 -17.55 -9.59 -27.73
CA ALA A 764 -16.57 -10.47 -28.38
C ALA A 764 -15.63 -9.59 -29.20
N LEU A 765 -14.38 -9.51 -28.76
CA LEU A 765 -13.40 -8.54 -29.23
C LEU A 765 -12.15 -9.25 -29.75
N GLN A 766 -11.65 -8.81 -30.90
CA GLN A 766 -10.31 -9.13 -31.37
C GLN A 766 -9.40 -7.91 -31.15
N LEU A 767 -8.25 -8.14 -30.51
CA LEU A 767 -7.27 -7.12 -30.21
C LEU A 767 -5.99 -7.40 -30.99
N THR A 768 -5.50 -6.38 -31.68
CA THR A 768 -4.14 -6.35 -32.24
C THR A 768 -3.26 -5.47 -31.37
N VAL A 769 -2.35 -6.08 -30.63
CA VAL A 769 -1.42 -5.39 -29.73
C VAL A 769 -0.05 -5.28 -30.39
N ARG A 770 0.44 -4.05 -30.58
CA ARG A 770 1.76 -3.80 -31.18
C ARG A 770 2.73 -3.25 -30.15
N GLY A 771 4.03 -3.50 -30.32
CA GLY A 771 5.11 -2.97 -29.50
C GLY A 771 6.13 -4.03 -29.09
N ARG A 772 6.74 -3.88 -27.91
CA ARG A 772 7.57 -4.93 -27.31
C ARG A 772 6.67 -5.90 -26.54
N VAL A 773 6.18 -6.94 -27.21
CA VAL A 773 5.15 -7.86 -26.66
C VAL A 773 5.53 -9.35 -26.75
N THR A 774 6.54 -9.72 -27.54
CA THR A 774 7.07 -11.09 -27.59
C THR A 774 8.30 -11.25 -26.68
N GLY A 775 8.56 -12.46 -26.19
CA GLY A 775 9.71 -12.74 -25.31
C GLY A 775 9.68 -12.08 -23.92
N VAL A 776 8.62 -11.33 -23.59
CA VAL A 776 8.49 -10.54 -22.35
C VAL A 776 7.39 -11.05 -21.40
N GLY A 777 6.87 -12.25 -21.67
CA GLY A 777 5.81 -12.88 -20.86
C GLY A 777 4.41 -12.27 -21.04
N TYR A 778 4.17 -11.54 -22.13
CA TYR A 778 2.88 -10.88 -22.40
C TYR A 778 1.71 -11.87 -22.50
N ARG A 779 1.83 -12.95 -23.28
CA ARG A 779 0.78 -13.99 -23.42
C ARG A 779 0.36 -14.60 -22.08
N ALA A 780 1.34 -14.92 -21.24
CA ALA A 780 1.10 -15.45 -19.89
C ALA A 780 0.46 -14.41 -18.95
N TRP A 781 0.80 -13.13 -19.12
CA TRP A 781 0.14 -12.03 -18.40
C TRP A 781 -1.32 -11.88 -18.85
N MET A 782 -1.58 -11.92 -20.16
CA MET A 782 -2.93 -11.82 -20.72
C MET A 782 -3.83 -12.96 -20.23
N LYS A 783 -3.37 -14.22 -20.35
CA LYS A 783 -4.11 -15.39 -19.86
C LYS A 783 -4.49 -15.28 -18.39
N ARG A 784 -3.51 -14.99 -17.51
CA ARG A 784 -3.80 -14.83 -16.08
C ARG A 784 -4.82 -13.74 -15.80
N ARG A 785 -4.78 -12.65 -16.56
CA ARG A 785 -5.70 -11.52 -16.38
C ARG A 785 -7.10 -11.83 -16.88
N ALA A 786 -7.22 -12.47 -18.04
CA ALA A 786 -8.50 -12.96 -18.57
C ALA A 786 -9.16 -13.96 -17.60
N GLU A 787 -8.39 -14.92 -17.07
CA GLU A 787 -8.87 -15.87 -16.06
C GLU A 787 -9.35 -15.16 -14.78
N THR A 788 -8.59 -14.17 -14.30
CA THR A 788 -8.96 -13.37 -13.11
C THR A 788 -10.25 -12.59 -13.35
N PHE A 789 -10.51 -12.19 -14.60
CA PHE A 789 -11.69 -11.41 -14.98
C PHE A 789 -12.88 -12.28 -15.39
N GLY A 790 -12.74 -13.60 -15.40
CA GLY A 790 -13.78 -14.52 -15.87
C GLY A 790 -14.07 -14.43 -17.37
N LEU A 791 -13.07 -14.08 -18.19
CA LEU A 791 -13.17 -13.96 -19.64
C LEU A 791 -12.72 -15.25 -20.35
N THR A 792 -13.38 -15.58 -21.45
CA THR A 792 -12.95 -16.64 -22.38
C THR A 792 -12.27 -16.04 -23.62
N GLY A 793 -11.52 -16.85 -24.37
CA GLY A 793 -10.76 -16.36 -25.51
C GLY A 793 -9.42 -17.05 -25.72
N TRP A 794 -8.53 -16.38 -26.45
CA TRP A 794 -7.17 -16.88 -26.65
C TRP A 794 -6.17 -15.75 -26.94
N VAL A 795 -4.88 -16.07 -26.84
CA VAL A 795 -3.79 -15.15 -27.19
C VAL A 795 -2.68 -15.86 -27.97
N ARG A 796 -2.20 -15.24 -29.05
CA ARG A 796 -1.08 -15.75 -29.87
C ARG A 796 -0.09 -14.66 -30.28
N ASN A 797 1.12 -15.06 -30.64
CA ASN A 797 2.05 -14.17 -31.32
C ASN A 797 1.76 -14.20 -32.82
N ILE A 798 1.75 -13.03 -33.46
CA ILE A 798 1.69 -12.92 -34.93
C ILE A 798 3.11 -12.79 -35.50
N ASN A 799 3.90 -11.90 -34.91
CA ASN A 799 5.31 -11.67 -35.25
C ASN A 799 6.04 -11.09 -34.03
N GLU A 800 7.33 -10.75 -34.17
CA GLU A 800 8.16 -10.24 -33.07
C GLU A 800 7.59 -9.01 -32.35
N ARG A 801 6.76 -8.21 -33.03
CA ARG A 801 6.22 -6.94 -32.50
C ARG A 801 4.70 -6.94 -32.33
N THR A 802 4.03 -8.06 -32.58
CA THR A 802 2.56 -8.11 -32.65
C THR A 802 2.01 -9.35 -31.95
N VAL A 803 1.03 -9.14 -31.08
CA VAL A 803 0.23 -10.16 -30.42
C VAL A 803 -1.23 -9.95 -30.80
N GLU A 804 -1.93 -11.05 -31.08
CA GLU A 804 -3.37 -11.06 -31.27
C GLU A 804 -4.03 -11.71 -30.07
N VAL A 805 -5.16 -11.14 -29.65
CA VAL A 805 -5.96 -11.60 -28.51
C VAL A 805 -7.42 -11.64 -28.93
N VAL A 806 -8.14 -12.68 -28.56
CA VAL A 806 -9.61 -12.70 -28.56
C VAL A 806 -10.10 -12.68 -27.13
N LEU A 807 -11.05 -11.81 -26.82
CA LEU A 807 -11.70 -11.67 -25.51
C LEU A 807 -13.22 -11.77 -25.66
N VAL A 808 -13.84 -12.65 -24.87
CA VAL A 808 -15.30 -12.81 -24.82
C VAL A 808 -15.78 -12.76 -23.38
N GLY A 809 -16.80 -11.96 -23.10
CA GLY A 809 -17.41 -11.90 -21.77
C GLY A 809 -18.22 -10.62 -21.52
N PRO A 810 -18.58 -10.34 -20.25
CA PRO A 810 -19.32 -9.13 -19.87
C PRO A 810 -18.60 -7.85 -20.30
N THR A 811 -19.36 -6.84 -20.72
CA THR A 811 -18.84 -5.57 -21.25
C THR A 811 -17.84 -4.90 -20.31
N ALA A 812 -18.14 -4.81 -19.01
CA ALA A 812 -17.24 -4.21 -18.02
C ALA A 812 -15.87 -4.92 -17.95
N ALA A 813 -15.86 -6.25 -17.86
CA ALA A 813 -14.64 -7.04 -17.77
C ALA A 813 -13.83 -7.04 -19.08
N ALA A 814 -14.48 -7.28 -20.21
CA ALA A 814 -13.83 -7.40 -21.52
C ALA A 814 -13.21 -6.07 -21.96
N SER A 815 -13.95 -4.97 -21.83
CA SER A 815 -13.45 -3.64 -22.17
C SER A 815 -12.32 -3.19 -21.23
N ALA A 816 -12.39 -3.51 -19.93
CA ALA A 816 -11.33 -3.17 -18.98
C ALA A 816 -10.03 -3.91 -19.30
N LEU A 817 -10.09 -5.19 -19.67
CA LEU A 817 -8.91 -5.93 -20.11
C LEU A 817 -8.38 -5.43 -21.45
N ALA A 818 -9.26 -5.06 -22.38
CA ALA A 818 -8.85 -4.46 -23.65
C ALA A 818 -8.11 -3.13 -23.44
N ALA A 819 -8.63 -2.24 -22.60
CA ALA A 819 -7.94 -1.01 -22.22
C ALA A 819 -6.62 -1.29 -21.48
N GLY A 820 -6.60 -2.29 -20.60
CA GLY A 820 -5.44 -2.72 -19.83
C GLY A 820 -4.33 -3.37 -20.66
N ALA A 821 -4.63 -3.86 -21.86
CA ALA A 821 -3.65 -4.48 -22.77
C ALA A 821 -2.51 -3.51 -23.14
N VAL A 822 -2.75 -2.20 -23.14
CA VAL A 822 -1.70 -1.19 -23.39
C VAL A 822 -0.65 -1.12 -22.27
N LEU A 823 -0.97 -1.64 -21.07
CA LEU A 823 -0.06 -1.69 -19.92
C LEU A 823 0.91 -2.88 -20.02
N GLY A 824 0.38 -4.05 -20.42
CA GLY A 824 1.13 -5.29 -20.58
C GLY A 824 1.81 -5.82 -19.31
N SER A 825 2.72 -6.78 -19.50
CA SER A 825 3.58 -7.32 -18.44
C SER A 825 4.70 -6.33 -18.06
N LYS A 826 5.39 -6.57 -16.93
CA LYS A 826 6.46 -5.68 -16.40
C LYS A 826 7.52 -5.25 -17.42
N ASN A 827 7.86 -6.10 -18.39
CA ASN A 827 8.89 -5.84 -19.40
C ASN A 827 8.30 -5.56 -20.80
N ALA A 828 6.97 -5.53 -20.93
CA ALA A 828 6.31 -5.19 -22.16
C ALA A 828 6.26 -3.67 -22.35
N LEU A 829 6.32 -3.24 -23.61
CA LEU A 829 6.08 -1.86 -24.00
C LEU A 829 5.13 -1.85 -25.21
N PRO A 830 3.83 -2.10 -24.98
CA PRO A 830 2.82 -1.92 -26.02
C PRO A 830 2.80 -0.46 -26.47
N THR A 831 2.72 -0.24 -27.78
CA THR A 831 2.62 1.09 -28.41
C THR A 831 1.20 1.38 -28.89
N SER A 832 0.44 0.33 -29.20
CA SER A 832 -0.98 0.46 -29.57
C SER A 832 -1.74 -0.83 -29.29
N VAL A 833 -3.03 -0.70 -29.03
CA VAL A 833 -4.01 -1.79 -28.99
C VAL A 833 -5.18 -1.38 -29.87
N THR A 834 -5.36 -2.06 -31.00
CA THR A 834 -6.54 -1.90 -31.84
C THR A 834 -7.55 -2.98 -31.47
N THR A 835 -8.79 -2.59 -31.23
CA THR A 835 -9.87 -3.46 -30.77
C THR A 835 -11.04 -3.39 -31.76
N THR A 836 -11.45 -4.53 -32.28
CA THR A 836 -12.57 -4.67 -33.22
C THR A 836 -13.56 -5.73 -32.74
N HIS A 837 -14.81 -5.64 -33.19
CA HIS A 837 -15.82 -6.64 -32.92
C HIS A 837 -15.64 -7.86 -33.82
N ILE A 838 -15.93 -9.04 -33.27
CA ILE A 838 -16.01 -10.30 -34.01
C ILE A 838 -17.26 -11.07 -33.60
N GLU A 839 -17.63 -12.07 -34.40
CA GLU A 839 -18.59 -13.08 -33.96
C GLU A 839 -18.01 -13.86 -32.76
N PRO A 840 -18.82 -14.12 -31.71
CA PRO A 840 -18.35 -14.82 -30.53
C PRO A 840 -17.93 -16.25 -30.89
N PRO A 841 -16.65 -16.63 -30.71
CA PRO A 841 -16.22 -18.02 -30.89
C PRO A 841 -16.73 -18.91 -29.76
N ASP A 842 -16.94 -20.19 -30.06
CA ASP A 842 -17.30 -21.22 -29.09
C ASP A 842 -16.04 -21.66 -28.30
N LEU A 843 -15.92 -21.26 -27.03
CA LEU A 843 -14.73 -21.45 -26.19
C LEU A 843 -15.08 -21.65 -24.71
N ASP A 844 -14.57 -22.71 -24.09
CA ASP A 844 -14.78 -23.06 -22.67
C ASP A 844 -13.75 -22.44 -21.70
N GLY A 845 -12.90 -21.53 -22.16
CA GLY A 845 -11.85 -20.93 -21.33
C GLY A 845 -10.97 -19.93 -22.06
N PHE A 846 -9.83 -19.59 -21.44
CA PHE A 846 -8.82 -18.72 -22.03
C PHE A 846 -7.50 -19.44 -22.29
N GLU A 847 -7.06 -19.49 -23.55
CA GLU A 847 -5.89 -20.29 -23.95
C GLU A 847 -4.73 -19.46 -24.54
N ILE A 848 -3.52 -20.01 -24.46
CA ILE A 848 -2.38 -19.52 -25.26
C ILE A 848 -2.26 -20.47 -26.44
N VAL A 849 -2.43 -19.95 -27.64
CA VAL A 849 -2.40 -20.72 -28.89
C VAL A 849 -1.23 -20.30 -29.77
N GLU A 850 -0.85 -21.19 -30.69
CA GLU A 850 0.13 -20.88 -31.74
C GLU A 850 -0.57 -20.51 -33.06
N HIS A 851 -1.70 -21.16 -33.38
CA HIS A 851 -2.57 -20.88 -34.52
C HIS A 851 -3.97 -20.48 -34.07
N ALA A 852 -4.67 -19.66 -34.85
CA ALA A 852 -6.03 -19.27 -34.48
C ALA A 852 -6.97 -20.50 -34.60
N PRO A 853 -7.92 -20.72 -33.67
CA PRO A 853 -8.84 -21.86 -33.74
C PRO A 853 -9.62 -21.93 -35.05
N GLN A 854 -9.94 -20.78 -35.68
CA GLN A 854 -10.61 -20.73 -36.98
C GLN A 854 -9.72 -21.25 -38.14
N GLU A 855 -8.40 -21.23 -38.01
CA GLU A 855 -7.45 -21.74 -39.02
C GLU A 855 -7.36 -23.29 -38.99
N LEU A 856 -7.89 -23.96 -37.96
CA LEU A 856 -7.83 -25.42 -37.79
C LEU A 856 -9.01 -26.18 -38.42
N ILE A 857 -10.06 -25.48 -38.86
CA ILE A 857 -11.27 -26.08 -39.49
C ILE A 857 -11.00 -26.47 -40.96
N HIS A 858 -9.85 -26.10 -41.52
CA HIS A 858 -9.46 -26.39 -42.91
C HIS A 858 -8.23 -27.29 -43.07
N VAL A 859 -7.93 -28.11 -42.07
CA VAL A 859 -6.99 -29.22 -42.24
C VAL A 859 -7.75 -30.53 -42.08
N GLY A 860 -8.51 -30.86 -43.14
CA GLY A 860 -9.04 -32.21 -43.38
C GLY A 860 -8.02 -33.06 -44.12
#